data_AF-A0A3C2B643-F1
#
_entry.id   AF-A0A3C2B643-F1
#
_cell.length_a   1.000
_cell.length_b   1.000
_cell.length_c   1.000
_cell.angle_alpha   90.00
_cell.angle_beta   90.00
_cell.angle_gamma   90.00
#
_symmetry.space_group_name_H-M   'P 1'
#
loop_
_entity.id
_entity.type
_entity.pdbx_description
1 polymer ?
#
loop_
_entity_poly.entity_id
_entity_poly.type
_entity_poly.pdbx_seq_one_letter_code
_entity_poly.pdbx_strand_id
1 'polypeptide(L)'
;MRLERTFIRVGLRVDAERLAAEVHALPDDAWIPHPEGAPGNTCVALVAAGGDHLDHATTGAMAPTTWLQQMPYHRAVLAALGAPIGRSRLMRIEPEGHLGTHVDTNRYWQEHLRVHAPIITTPEVRFTCDEETVHMAAGEVWVFDTWRRHGVDNPSTTARVHLVVDTVGSSRLWHRIDAGARHGHSGDAVGPMVDDNGDEPIYEAAAPLEVSPPWQQRVMADGIISDLPADTPSAVRTAVRDFVADWHALWVAHRDDRAARPLYDALAARFDEQLTSLPQVHLANGSSFVEAARQLLVRPGLAPLAEASSPSHPGRRAPATATRRTSSRRLDRPVFIVSSPRSGSSLLFESLARARGLFTIGGESHEVFERNPELHPANRGWTSNRLDASDVTPELATRLDETFAARARDRDGRVPVGRAPIRLLEKTPKNALRVPFLAEAFPDAGFIYLHRDPKPTISSMLDAWRSERFVTYRGLPGWGTAPWSMLLVPGWERSIGMPLEEVAARQWATTVEMLLDDLADLPAERWCAVTHEEMLADPNGVVGALAERMGLQWDRPLPEALPNSKSTLDAPAADKWRRNEEAIERVWHLVAPTAEHAATVAASPVGTMRMAGPSTKLAERVQRQRAAVQAAGHEAFRSVHTSSVAELLAKAGMSVIATTYQSGRVVLLRPSADGAVNTHLKAFPRPMGVAVRRDTLALGTSNSVWQFDNQPTLAARLPGDATHDACFVARAAHITGDIAIHEMAYDRDGELWVVNTRFSCLATLDPEYSFVPKWRPRFVTALAAEDRCHLNGLAMVDGRPKYVTALAMTDDRQGWRAEKAGGGLIIDIDDHAVITTGMTMPHSPRWHGGRLWVLDSGNGALCTVDVATGNRTVVALLPGFTRGLAFIGRYALVGLSKVREHVFAGLPLAERVTERQCGVWVVDTDAGIIVGFLRFEGAVEEVFDVQVVPYRYPELLEPTDALGAGAFVLPEENLADLRGR
;
A
#
# COMPACT_ATOMS: atom_id res chain seq x y z
N MET A 1 15.78 25.96 6.37
CA MET A 1 17.07 25.63 7.01
C MET A 1 17.70 26.91 7.48
N ARG A 2 18.31 26.91 8.67
CA ARG A 2 18.91 28.09 9.30
C ARG A 2 20.39 28.18 8.98
N LEU A 3 20.87 29.35 8.59
CA LEU A 3 22.29 29.63 8.35
C LEU A 3 22.73 30.82 9.19
N GLU A 4 24.03 30.88 9.50
CA GLU A 4 24.58 32.02 10.25
C GLU A 4 24.51 33.34 9.46
N ARG A 5 24.47 33.25 8.13
CA ARG A 5 24.34 34.38 7.20
C ARG A 5 23.15 34.17 6.28
N THR A 6 22.56 35.29 5.86
CA THR A 6 21.45 35.37 4.89
C THR A 6 21.83 34.70 3.57
N PHE A 7 22.94 35.12 2.94
CA PHE A 7 23.47 34.50 1.72
C PHE A 7 24.91 34.01 1.89
N ILE A 8 25.21 32.85 1.30
CA ILE A 8 26.57 32.31 1.22
C ILE A 8 26.80 31.81 -0.21
N ARG A 9 27.81 32.40 -0.86
CA ARG A 9 28.36 31.85 -2.10
C ARG A 9 29.29 30.70 -1.75
N VAL A 10 28.95 29.49 -2.16
CA VAL A 10 29.67 28.25 -1.88
C VAL A 10 31.00 28.26 -2.64
N GLY A 11 32.07 27.73 -2.02
CA GLY A 11 33.40 27.59 -2.63
C GLY A 11 33.47 26.52 -3.74
N LEU A 12 32.62 26.63 -4.77
CA LEU A 12 32.49 25.73 -5.91
C LEU A 12 32.02 26.53 -7.14
N ARG A 13 32.54 26.21 -8.32
CA ARG A 13 32.13 26.84 -9.59
C ARG A 13 31.61 25.81 -10.58
N VAL A 14 30.66 26.21 -11.41
CA VAL A 14 30.09 25.38 -12.49
C VAL A 14 30.21 26.08 -13.84
N ASP A 15 30.29 25.30 -14.90
CA ASP A 15 30.29 25.81 -16.27
C ASP A 15 28.84 26.11 -16.70
N ALA A 16 28.48 27.39 -16.63
CA ALA A 16 27.13 27.83 -16.95
C ALA A 16 26.75 27.61 -18.41
N GLU A 17 27.70 27.66 -19.34
CA GLU A 17 27.43 27.45 -20.77
C GLU A 17 27.07 25.99 -21.04
N ARG A 18 27.78 25.05 -20.42
CA ARG A 18 27.44 23.62 -20.49
C ARG A 18 26.09 23.31 -19.86
N LEU A 19 25.80 23.86 -18.69
CA LEU A 19 24.47 23.71 -18.07
C LEU A 19 23.39 24.31 -18.96
N ALA A 20 23.61 25.51 -19.51
CA ALA A 20 22.65 26.15 -20.40
C ALA A 20 22.42 25.30 -21.66
N ALA A 21 23.46 24.73 -22.27
CA ALA A 21 23.31 23.86 -23.45
C ALA A 21 22.38 22.66 -23.17
N GLU A 22 22.53 22.00 -22.02
CA GLU A 22 21.65 20.90 -21.61
C GLU A 22 20.22 21.38 -21.34
N VAL A 23 20.05 22.56 -20.73
CA VAL A 23 18.73 23.17 -20.50
C VAL A 23 18.02 23.51 -21.82
N HIS A 24 18.72 24.06 -22.80
CA HIS A 24 18.15 24.39 -24.12
C HIS A 24 17.82 23.14 -24.94
N ALA A 25 18.43 21.99 -24.64
CA ALA A 25 18.12 20.72 -25.30
C ALA A 25 16.84 20.06 -24.75
N LEU A 26 16.30 20.54 -23.62
CA LEU A 26 15.04 20.03 -23.09
C LEU A 26 13.86 20.45 -23.98
N PRO A 27 12.90 19.55 -24.20
CA PRO A 27 11.69 19.91 -24.92
C PRO A 27 10.80 20.84 -24.07
N ASP A 28 9.96 21.65 -24.73
CA ASP A 28 9.09 22.62 -24.06
C ASP A 28 8.13 21.96 -23.07
N ASP A 29 7.70 20.73 -23.33
CA ASP A 29 6.78 19.96 -22.46
C ASP A 29 7.45 19.41 -21.20
N ALA A 30 8.79 19.44 -21.10
CA ALA A 30 9.49 19.17 -19.85
C ALA A 30 9.21 20.25 -18.79
N TRP A 31 8.89 21.48 -19.22
CA TRP A 31 8.59 22.61 -18.35
C TRP A 31 7.13 22.61 -17.92
N ILE A 32 6.89 22.35 -16.65
CA ILE A 32 5.56 22.37 -16.05
C ILE A 32 5.38 23.56 -15.11
N PRO A 33 4.15 24.03 -14.85
CA PRO A 33 3.90 25.04 -13.83
C PRO A 33 4.47 24.62 -12.47
N HIS A 34 5.09 25.56 -11.75
CA HIS A 34 5.60 25.27 -10.40
C HIS A 34 4.43 24.90 -9.46
N PRO A 35 4.57 23.89 -8.57
CA PRO A 35 3.47 23.40 -7.74
C PRO A 35 2.83 24.46 -6.82
N GLU A 36 3.59 25.48 -6.44
CA GLU A 36 3.11 26.60 -5.62
C GLU A 36 2.30 27.64 -6.42
N GLY A 37 2.25 27.52 -7.75
CA GLY A 37 1.32 28.26 -8.60
C GLY A 37 1.60 29.74 -8.82
N ALA A 38 2.80 30.23 -8.49
CA ALA A 38 3.18 31.60 -8.78
C ALA A 38 3.16 31.87 -10.31
N PRO A 39 2.49 32.93 -10.79
CA PRO A 39 2.45 33.25 -12.22
C PRO A 39 3.84 33.40 -12.83
N GLY A 40 4.07 32.77 -13.99
CA GLY A 40 5.37 32.82 -14.68
C GLY A 40 6.48 31.99 -14.00
N ASN A 41 6.15 31.14 -13.02
CA ASN A 41 7.09 30.21 -12.41
C ASN A 41 6.86 28.79 -12.97
N THR A 42 7.85 28.25 -13.67
CA THR A 42 7.82 26.89 -14.22
C THR A 42 9.04 26.11 -13.75
N CYS A 43 8.97 24.79 -13.80
CA CYS A 43 10.08 23.94 -13.40
C CYS A 43 10.17 22.64 -14.20
N VAL A 44 11.35 22.04 -14.18
CA VAL A 44 11.62 20.68 -14.65
C VAL A 44 12.11 19.88 -13.45
N ALA A 45 11.45 18.77 -13.12
CA ALA A 45 11.93 17.88 -12.07
C ALA A 45 13.09 17.02 -12.58
N LEU A 46 14.24 17.11 -11.92
CA LEU A 46 15.45 16.35 -12.23
C LEU A 46 15.64 15.15 -11.28
N VAL A 47 15.29 15.32 -10.00
CA VAL A 47 15.26 14.26 -9.00
C VAL A 47 13.94 14.33 -8.25
N ALA A 48 13.22 13.21 -8.21
CA ALA A 48 11.89 13.10 -7.61
C ALA A 48 11.69 11.72 -6.96
N ALA A 49 10.64 11.58 -6.14
CA ALA A 49 10.29 10.30 -5.54
C ALA A 49 10.02 9.25 -6.63
N GLY A 50 10.71 8.11 -6.57
CA GLY A 50 10.62 7.05 -7.57
C GLY A 50 11.08 7.43 -8.99
N GLY A 51 11.61 8.64 -9.20
CA GLY A 51 12.03 9.14 -10.52
C GLY A 51 10.87 9.64 -11.39
N ASP A 52 9.66 9.76 -10.84
CA ASP A 52 8.52 10.33 -11.54
C ASP A 52 8.60 11.87 -11.55
N HIS A 53 8.80 12.46 -12.73
CA HIS A 53 8.93 13.90 -12.91
C HIS A 53 7.64 14.69 -12.60
N LEU A 54 6.48 14.00 -12.55
CA LEU A 54 5.20 14.58 -12.13
C LEU A 54 4.97 14.46 -10.63
N ASP A 55 5.79 13.68 -9.91
CA ASP A 55 5.69 13.56 -8.46
C ASP A 55 6.37 14.76 -7.78
N HIS A 56 5.61 15.40 -6.89
CA HIS A 56 6.04 16.56 -6.12
C HIS A 56 6.14 16.25 -4.61
N ALA A 57 6.06 14.98 -4.22
CA ALA A 57 6.22 14.55 -2.85
C ALA A 57 7.58 14.99 -2.26
N THR A 58 7.56 15.32 -0.96
CA THR A 58 8.74 15.58 -0.12
C THR A 58 9.18 14.35 0.66
N THR A 59 8.67 13.17 0.29
CA THR A 59 8.91 11.89 0.95
C THR A 59 9.01 10.78 -0.09
N GLY A 60 9.77 9.73 0.21
CA GLY A 60 9.99 8.58 -0.67
C GLY A 60 11.43 8.49 -1.17
N ALA A 61 11.80 7.32 -1.71
CA ALA A 61 13.14 7.12 -2.26
C ALA A 61 13.36 8.02 -3.48
N MET A 62 14.36 8.88 -3.44
CA MET A 62 14.69 9.82 -4.49
C MET A 62 15.44 9.12 -5.61
N ALA A 63 15.04 9.39 -6.85
CA ALA A 63 15.68 8.83 -8.02
C ALA A 63 15.71 9.86 -9.17
N PRO A 64 16.67 9.73 -10.10
CA PRO A 64 16.78 10.63 -11.25
C PRO A 64 15.58 10.44 -12.18
N THR A 65 15.04 11.54 -12.69
CA THR A 65 14.03 11.50 -13.74
C THR A 65 14.66 11.18 -15.09
N THR A 66 13.83 10.85 -16.07
CA THR A 66 14.27 10.63 -17.47
C THR A 66 14.96 11.86 -18.07
N TRP A 67 14.66 13.07 -17.58
CA TRP A 67 15.32 14.30 -17.99
C TRP A 67 16.76 14.35 -17.49
N LEU A 68 17.00 14.10 -16.19
CA LEU A 68 18.34 14.16 -15.62
C LEU A 68 19.29 13.11 -16.23
N GLN A 69 18.77 11.94 -16.62
CA GLN A 69 19.56 10.89 -17.27
C GLN A 69 20.20 11.36 -18.59
N GLN A 70 19.66 12.39 -19.24
CA GLN A 70 20.14 12.96 -20.50
C GLN A 70 21.03 14.19 -20.29
N MET A 71 21.32 14.56 -19.03
CA MET A 71 22.04 15.79 -18.66
C MET A 71 23.34 15.44 -17.91
N PRO A 72 24.38 14.95 -18.61
CA PRO A 72 25.62 14.48 -17.98
C PRO A 72 26.30 15.54 -17.12
N TYR A 73 26.32 16.81 -17.54
CA TYR A 73 26.94 17.87 -16.76
C TYR A 73 26.11 18.25 -15.53
N HIS A 74 24.77 18.27 -15.61
CA HIS A 74 23.94 18.42 -14.41
C HIS A 74 24.21 17.28 -13.41
N ARG A 75 24.38 16.03 -13.87
CA ARG A 75 24.75 14.91 -13.00
C ARG A 75 26.13 15.11 -12.37
N ALA A 76 27.12 15.58 -13.13
CA ALA A 76 28.44 15.91 -12.59
C ALA A 76 28.36 17.00 -11.50
N VAL A 77 27.54 18.04 -11.69
CA VAL A 77 27.29 19.08 -10.68
C VAL A 77 26.66 18.51 -9.42
N LEU A 78 25.64 17.66 -9.54
CA LEU A 78 25.02 16.98 -8.40
C LEU A 78 26.04 16.09 -7.65
N ALA A 79 26.82 15.29 -8.37
CA ALA A 79 27.86 14.44 -7.78
C ALA A 79 28.95 15.28 -7.08
N ALA A 80 29.33 16.40 -7.68
CA ALA A 80 30.38 17.27 -7.16
C ALA A 80 30.02 17.87 -5.80
N LEU A 81 28.73 18.07 -5.47
CA LEU A 81 28.30 18.52 -4.13
C LEU A 81 28.77 17.56 -3.04
N GLY A 82 28.93 16.27 -3.37
CA GLY A 82 29.46 15.25 -2.45
C GLY A 82 28.54 14.99 -1.27
N ALA A 83 27.23 15.07 -1.48
CA ALA A 83 26.19 14.84 -0.48
C ALA A 83 25.03 14.06 -1.12
N PRO A 84 24.21 13.32 -0.33
CA PRO A 84 23.00 12.71 -0.84
C PRO A 84 22.06 13.75 -1.43
N ILE A 85 21.53 13.47 -2.62
CA ILE A 85 20.70 14.37 -3.40
C ILE A 85 19.23 14.02 -3.16
N GLY A 86 18.51 15.00 -2.64
CA GLY A 86 17.06 15.00 -2.50
C GLY A 86 16.38 15.59 -3.73
N ARG A 87 15.20 16.19 -3.54
CA ARG A 87 14.46 16.81 -4.64
C ARG A 87 15.29 17.88 -5.34
N SER A 88 15.38 17.79 -6.66
CA SER A 88 16.18 18.71 -7.47
C SER A 88 15.42 19.12 -8.71
N ARG A 89 15.46 20.41 -9.06
CA ARG A 89 14.69 21.00 -10.16
C ARG A 89 15.47 22.07 -10.90
N LEU A 90 15.15 22.24 -12.16
CA LEU A 90 15.36 23.51 -12.85
C LEU A 90 14.18 24.41 -12.53
N MET A 91 14.43 25.62 -12.04
CA MET A 91 13.39 26.61 -11.74
C MET A 91 13.53 27.81 -12.66
N ARG A 92 12.50 28.02 -13.48
CA ARG A 92 12.39 29.13 -14.43
C ARG A 92 11.41 30.17 -13.95
N ILE A 93 11.86 31.42 -13.91
CA ILE A 93 11.01 32.59 -13.72
C ILE A 93 11.00 33.35 -15.04
N GLU A 94 9.82 33.54 -15.62
CA GLU A 94 9.61 34.27 -16.86
C GLU A 94 10.08 35.74 -16.76
N PRO A 95 10.31 36.43 -17.90
CA PRO A 95 10.59 37.85 -17.93
C PRO A 95 9.57 38.66 -17.12
N GLU A 96 10.04 39.68 -16.40
CA GLU A 96 9.23 40.54 -15.51
C GLU A 96 8.49 39.77 -14.38
N GLY A 97 8.84 38.50 -14.16
CA GLY A 97 8.27 37.65 -13.12
C GLY A 97 8.82 37.95 -11.72
N HIS A 98 8.02 37.67 -10.69
CA HIS A 98 8.44 37.77 -9.30
C HIS A 98 7.87 36.60 -8.49
N LEU A 99 8.66 36.15 -7.51
CA LEU A 99 8.23 35.23 -6.47
C LEU A 99 8.20 36.00 -5.16
N GLY A 100 6.99 36.23 -4.67
CA GLY A 100 6.75 37.00 -3.45
C GLY A 100 7.48 36.46 -2.22
N THR A 101 7.62 37.32 -1.21
CA THR A 101 8.36 37.00 0.01
C THR A 101 7.64 35.93 0.85
N HIS A 102 8.32 34.83 1.16
CA HIS A 102 7.79 33.70 1.94
C HIS A 102 8.85 33.11 2.88
N VAL A 103 8.45 32.10 3.67
CA VAL A 103 9.31 31.33 4.59
C VAL A 103 9.00 29.86 4.40
N ASP A 104 10.04 29.02 4.34
CA ASP A 104 9.89 27.57 4.21
C ASP A 104 9.66 26.92 5.58
N THR A 105 8.39 26.58 5.87
CA THR A 105 7.99 26.05 7.19
C THR A 105 7.80 24.54 7.26
N ASN A 106 7.86 23.82 6.14
CA ASN A 106 7.79 22.36 6.14
C ASN A 106 9.07 21.74 6.72
N ARG A 107 8.93 20.64 7.47
CA ARG A 107 10.05 19.90 8.06
C ARG A 107 11.11 19.49 7.05
N TYR A 108 10.71 19.13 5.82
CA TYR A 108 11.64 18.75 4.77
C TYR A 108 12.74 19.82 4.58
N TRP A 109 12.38 21.11 4.48
CA TRP A 109 13.37 22.19 4.32
C TRP A 109 14.05 22.62 5.62
N GLN A 110 13.72 22.02 6.76
CA GLN A 110 14.52 22.13 7.99
C GLN A 110 15.64 21.10 8.04
N GLU A 111 15.46 19.96 7.36
CA GLU A 111 16.42 18.86 7.31
C GLU A 111 17.30 18.91 6.05
N HIS A 112 16.90 19.70 5.06
CA HIS A 112 17.62 19.86 3.80
C HIS A 112 18.10 21.29 3.59
N LEU A 113 19.33 21.39 3.11
CA LEU A 113 19.94 22.55 2.52
C LEU A 113 19.47 22.70 1.07
N ARG A 114 19.14 23.94 0.69
CA ARG A 114 18.80 24.29 -0.67
C ARG A 114 19.98 24.99 -1.35
N VAL A 115 20.56 24.32 -2.33
CA VAL A 115 21.66 24.82 -3.15
C VAL A 115 21.10 25.37 -4.45
N HIS A 116 21.52 26.57 -4.82
CA HIS A 116 21.19 27.22 -6.07
C HIS A 116 22.44 27.34 -6.95
N ALA A 117 22.36 26.88 -8.19
CA ALA A 117 23.34 27.15 -9.23
C ALA A 117 22.65 27.93 -10.36
N PRO A 118 22.87 29.25 -10.49
CA PRO A 118 22.31 30.04 -11.59
C PRO A 118 22.90 29.59 -12.93
N ILE A 119 22.03 29.33 -13.90
CA ILE A 119 22.41 28.86 -15.24
C ILE A 119 22.19 29.99 -16.25
N ILE A 120 20.96 30.50 -16.30
CA ILE A 120 20.55 31.61 -17.15
C ILE A 120 20.06 32.72 -16.22
N THR A 121 20.73 33.86 -16.19
CA THR A 121 20.41 34.97 -15.30
C THR A 121 21.03 36.25 -15.83
N THR A 122 20.55 37.40 -15.39
CA THR A 122 21.10 38.72 -15.74
C THR A 122 21.33 39.55 -14.48
N PRO A 123 22.25 40.54 -14.51
CA PRO A 123 22.61 41.34 -13.34
C PRO A 123 21.44 42.07 -12.65
N GLU A 124 20.31 42.24 -13.34
CA GLU A 124 19.11 42.87 -12.80
C GLU A 124 18.28 41.94 -11.90
N VAL A 125 18.49 40.62 -11.96
CA VAL A 125 17.80 39.63 -11.11
C VAL A 125 18.24 39.78 -9.66
N ARG A 126 17.26 39.90 -8.75
CA ARG A 126 17.48 40.18 -7.33
C ARG A 126 16.88 39.09 -6.45
N PHE A 127 17.71 38.46 -5.64
CA PHE A 127 17.28 37.58 -4.55
C PHE A 127 17.32 38.35 -3.24
N THR A 128 16.22 38.31 -2.49
CA THR A 128 16.09 39.01 -1.22
C THR A 128 15.93 38.00 -0.10
N CYS A 129 16.67 38.15 1.00
CA CYS A 129 16.54 37.37 2.23
C CYS A 129 16.67 38.35 3.41
N ASP A 130 15.59 38.51 4.18
CA ASP A 130 15.39 39.61 5.12
C ASP A 130 15.72 40.98 4.48
N GLU A 131 16.70 41.70 5.02
CA GLU A 131 17.12 43.04 4.57
C GLU A 131 18.22 43.00 3.50
N GLU A 132 18.78 41.81 3.21
CA GLU A 132 19.85 41.67 2.23
C GLU A 132 19.28 41.34 0.84
N THR A 133 19.89 41.91 -0.19
CA THR A 133 19.59 41.60 -1.59
C THR A 133 20.87 41.32 -2.37
N VAL A 134 20.90 40.21 -3.10
CA VAL A 134 22.05 39.79 -3.91
C VAL A 134 21.63 39.44 -5.34
N HIS A 135 22.53 39.65 -6.29
CA HIS A 135 22.47 39.00 -7.58
C HIS A 135 23.32 37.73 -7.53
N MET A 136 22.75 36.58 -7.91
CA MET A 136 23.47 35.33 -8.04
C MET A 136 23.87 35.17 -9.52
N ALA A 137 25.15 35.25 -9.84
CA ALA A 137 25.64 35.23 -11.21
C ALA A 137 25.75 33.79 -11.76
N ALA A 138 25.70 33.67 -13.09
CA ALA A 138 25.86 32.40 -13.78
C ALA A 138 27.22 31.76 -13.46
N GLY A 139 27.22 30.46 -13.19
CA GLY A 139 28.44 29.69 -12.89
C GLY A 139 28.85 29.69 -11.42
N GLU A 140 28.13 30.45 -10.59
CA GLU A 140 28.28 30.44 -9.14
C GLU A 140 27.41 29.35 -8.49
N VAL A 141 27.71 29.03 -7.22
CA VAL A 141 26.89 28.12 -6.40
C VAL A 141 26.58 28.82 -5.09
N TRP A 142 25.31 28.77 -4.67
CA TRP A 142 24.79 29.58 -3.57
C TRP A 142 23.93 28.75 -2.64
N VAL A 143 23.92 29.14 -1.37
CA VAL A 143 22.94 28.73 -0.38
C VAL A 143 22.47 29.97 0.38
N PHE A 144 21.25 29.95 0.89
CA PHE A 144 20.72 31.02 1.71
C PHE A 144 19.75 30.47 2.76
N ASP A 145 19.51 31.27 3.79
CA ASP A 145 18.66 30.89 4.92
C ASP A 145 17.18 30.92 4.49
N THR A 146 16.61 29.74 4.24
CA THR A 146 15.20 29.61 3.84
C THR A 146 14.22 29.71 5.01
N TRP A 147 14.72 29.77 6.25
CA TRP A 147 13.92 29.99 7.45
C TRP A 147 13.66 31.49 7.70
N ARG A 148 14.41 32.36 7.03
CA ARG A 148 14.16 33.81 6.94
C ARG A 148 13.22 34.14 5.79
N ARG A 149 12.64 35.34 5.82
CA ARG A 149 11.73 35.80 4.78
C ARG A 149 12.52 36.04 3.50
N HIS A 150 12.18 35.35 2.42
CA HIS A 150 12.94 35.43 1.18
C HIS A 150 12.06 35.43 -0.07
N GLY A 151 12.57 35.98 -1.16
CA GLY A 151 11.88 36.11 -2.44
C GLY A 151 12.85 36.43 -3.57
N VAL A 152 12.34 36.53 -4.79
CA VAL A 152 13.15 36.82 -5.97
C VAL A 152 12.36 37.58 -7.02
N ASP A 153 13.00 38.61 -7.56
CA ASP A 153 12.47 39.44 -8.64
C ASP A 153 13.33 39.28 -9.90
N ASN A 154 12.68 39.00 -11.03
CA ASN A 154 13.30 38.99 -12.35
C ASN A 154 12.75 40.17 -13.19
N PRO A 155 13.27 41.39 -13.03
CA PRO A 155 12.83 42.55 -13.81
C PRO A 155 13.37 42.55 -15.25
N SER A 156 14.15 41.54 -15.64
CA SER A 156 14.77 41.48 -16.96
C SER A 156 13.78 41.03 -18.04
N THR A 157 14.14 41.26 -19.30
CA THR A 157 13.39 40.78 -20.47
C THR A 157 13.70 39.32 -20.82
N THR A 158 14.53 38.65 -20.03
CA THR A 158 14.96 37.26 -20.25
C THR A 158 14.48 36.36 -19.12
N ALA A 159 14.12 35.12 -19.45
CA ALA A 159 13.78 34.15 -18.42
C ALA A 159 15.03 33.79 -17.61
N ARG A 160 14.88 33.70 -16.28
CA ARG A 160 15.94 33.24 -15.38
C ARG A 160 15.76 31.76 -15.11
N VAL A 161 16.82 30.97 -15.17
CA VAL A 161 16.83 29.52 -14.86
C VAL A 161 17.93 29.21 -13.84
N HIS A 162 17.56 28.63 -12.70
CA HIS A 162 18.49 28.10 -11.71
C HIS A 162 18.30 26.59 -11.59
N LEU A 163 19.41 25.85 -11.44
CA LEU A 163 19.38 24.52 -10.85
C LEU A 163 19.23 24.69 -9.33
N VAL A 164 18.20 24.07 -8.77
CA VAL A 164 17.89 24.08 -7.34
C VAL A 164 17.94 22.66 -6.83
N VAL A 165 18.80 22.41 -5.84
CA VAL A 165 19.12 21.09 -5.31
C VAL A 165 18.85 21.09 -3.82
N ASP A 166 17.90 20.28 -3.38
CA ASP A 166 17.71 20.01 -1.96
C ASP A 166 18.62 18.83 -1.56
N THR A 167 19.36 18.95 -0.45
CA THR A 167 20.28 17.93 0.05
C THR A 167 20.39 17.98 1.57
N VAL A 168 20.50 16.83 2.25
CA VAL A 168 20.85 16.78 3.69
C VAL A 168 22.27 17.28 4.00
N GLY A 169 23.08 17.54 2.97
CA GLY A 169 24.46 18.00 3.08
C GLY A 169 25.45 16.90 3.47
N SER A 170 26.72 17.29 3.64
CA SER A 170 27.81 16.42 4.08
C SER A 170 28.96 17.28 4.61
N SER A 171 29.92 16.69 5.32
CA SER A 171 31.11 17.42 5.78
C SER A 171 31.86 18.08 4.62
N ARG A 172 31.91 17.42 3.45
CA ARG A 172 32.54 17.97 2.24
C ARG A 172 31.81 19.21 1.74
N LEU A 173 30.48 19.20 1.70
CA LEU A 173 29.69 20.35 1.29
C LEU A 173 29.81 21.49 2.31
N TRP A 174 29.73 21.18 3.60
CA TRP A 174 29.89 22.15 4.69
C TRP A 174 31.25 22.85 4.66
N HIS A 175 32.35 22.14 4.43
CA HIS A 175 33.66 22.77 4.27
C HIS A 175 33.70 23.80 3.12
N ARG A 176 32.95 23.57 2.03
CA ARG A 176 32.86 24.52 0.91
C ARG A 176 31.97 25.72 1.24
N ILE A 177 30.89 25.49 1.98
CA ILE A 177 30.03 26.56 2.49
C ILE A 177 30.83 27.45 3.45
N ASP A 178 31.54 26.86 4.41
CA ASP A 178 32.37 27.58 5.38
C ASP A 178 33.50 28.35 4.71
N ALA A 179 34.16 27.73 3.71
CA ALA A 179 35.16 28.42 2.91
C ALA A 179 34.55 29.63 2.19
N GLY A 180 33.38 29.46 1.56
CA GLY A 180 32.64 30.54 0.91
C GLY A 180 32.26 31.68 1.87
N ALA A 181 31.70 31.35 3.03
CA ALA A 181 31.27 32.30 4.05
C ALA A 181 32.41 33.20 4.56
N ARG A 182 33.66 32.69 4.60
CA ARG A 182 34.85 33.47 4.98
C ARG A 182 35.28 34.49 3.94
N HIS A 183 35.08 34.18 2.65
CA HIS A 183 35.44 35.09 1.55
C HIS A 183 34.36 36.16 1.31
N GLY A 184 33.15 35.95 1.83
CA GLY A 184 32.00 36.80 1.54
C GLY A 184 31.48 36.61 0.12
N HIS A 185 30.44 37.37 -0.22
CA HIS A 185 29.75 37.28 -1.50
C HIS A 185 30.06 38.46 -2.44
N SER A 186 31.04 39.31 -2.10
CA SER A 186 31.58 40.35 -2.97
C SER A 186 32.77 39.83 -3.80
N GLY A 187 32.97 40.34 -5.02
CA GLY A 187 34.04 39.90 -5.93
C GLY A 187 33.69 38.63 -6.71
N ASP A 188 34.69 37.99 -7.35
CA ASP A 188 34.48 36.79 -8.19
C ASP A 188 34.25 35.51 -7.38
N ALA A 189 33.60 34.51 -8.00
CA ALA A 189 33.44 33.20 -7.39
C ALA A 189 34.78 32.47 -7.23
N VAL A 190 34.97 31.82 -6.08
CA VAL A 190 36.22 31.12 -5.72
C VAL A 190 35.94 29.63 -5.52
N GLY A 191 36.86 28.77 -5.96
CA GLY A 191 36.75 27.32 -5.79
C GLY A 191 37.08 26.54 -7.06
N PRO A 192 37.14 25.20 -6.97
CA PRO A 192 37.34 24.36 -8.14
C PRO A 192 36.15 24.48 -9.09
N MET A 193 36.44 24.42 -10.40
CA MET A 193 35.40 24.21 -11.42
C MET A 193 34.96 22.74 -11.36
N VAL A 194 33.67 22.48 -11.54
CA VAL A 194 33.17 21.10 -11.66
C VAL A 194 33.57 20.51 -13.01
N ASP A 195 34.29 19.40 -12.96
CA ASP A 195 34.63 18.58 -14.12
C ASP A 195 33.66 17.40 -14.26
N ASP A 196 33.46 16.95 -15.49
CA ASP A 196 32.67 15.75 -15.81
C ASP A 196 33.58 14.52 -15.83
N ASN A 197 33.84 13.98 -14.64
CA ASN A 197 34.74 12.83 -14.45
C ASN A 197 34.01 11.48 -14.49
N GLY A 198 32.71 11.46 -14.79
CA GLY A 198 31.87 10.26 -14.73
C GLY A 198 31.45 9.84 -13.31
N ASP A 199 31.66 10.69 -12.31
CA ASP A 199 31.19 10.46 -10.94
C ASP A 199 29.65 10.51 -10.89
N GLU A 200 29.05 9.56 -10.19
CA GLU A 200 27.60 9.41 -10.10
C GLU A 200 27.03 10.07 -8.84
N PRO A 201 25.91 10.83 -8.93
CA PRO A 201 25.23 11.36 -7.76
C PRO A 201 24.70 10.23 -6.87
N ILE A 202 24.81 10.42 -5.56
CA ILE A 202 24.17 9.56 -4.57
C ILE A 202 22.80 10.16 -4.26
N TYR A 203 21.73 9.38 -4.34
CA TYR A 203 20.38 9.84 -4.05
C TYR A 203 19.91 9.38 -2.67
N GLU A 204 18.99 10.15 -2.07
CA GLU A 204 18.38 9.80 -0.79
C GLU A 204 17.49 8.56 -0.90
N ALA A 205 17.89 7.47 -0.23
CA ALA A 205 17.17 6.20 -0.25
C ALA A 205 16.26 5.98 0.98
N ALA A 206 16.28 6.89 1.95
CA ALA A 206 15.60 6.70 3.23
C ALA A 206 14.08 6.88 3.08
N ALA A 207 13.32 5.86 3.48
CA ALA A 207 11.87 6.00 3.69
C ALA A 207 11.61 6.79 4.99
N PRO A 208 10.53 7.59 5.07
CA PRO A 208 10.16 8.23 6.33
C PRO A 208 9.89 7.16 7.40
N LEU A 209 10.46 7.35 8.59
CA LEU A 209 10.22 6.47 9.74
C LEU A 209 8.74 6.51 10.11
N GLU A 210 8.13 5.35 10.42
CA GLU A 210 6.70 5.27 10.77
C GLU A 210 6.33 6.21 11.94
N VAL A 211 7.25 6.36 12.88
CA VAL A 211 7.19 7.32 14.00
C VAL A 211 8.51 8.08 14.07
N SER A 212 8.44 9.40 14.29
CA SER A 212 9.63 10.24 14.46
C SER A 212 10.37 9.95 15.77
N PRO A 213 11.71 9.75 15.74
CA PRO A 213 12.51 9.61 16.93
C PRO A 213 12.46 10.83 17.87
N PRO A 214 12.62 10.64 19.19
CA PRO A 214 12.54 11.71 20.19
C PRO A 214 13.57 12.82 19.99
N TRP A 215 14.79 12.48 19.54
CA TRP A 215 15.83 13.47 19.28
C TRP A 215 15.40 14.41 18.14
N GLN A 216 14.73 13.89 17.11
CA GLN A 216 14.29 14.67 15.96
C GLN A 216 13.13 15.59 16.34
N GLN A 217 12.18 15.11 17.15
CA GLN A 217 11.11 15.93 17.74
C GLN A 217 11.69 17.05 18.63
N ARG A 218 12.70 16.74 19.44
CA ARG A 218 13.36 17.71 20.31
C ARG A 218 14.08 18.80 19.52
N VAL A 219 14.86 18.45 18.50
CA VAL A 219 15.56 19.44 17.64
C VAL A 219 14.58 20.41 16.99
N MET A 220 13.47 19.91 16.45
CA MET A 220 12.43 20.76 15.85
C MET A 220 11.76 21.66 16.88
N ALA A 221 11.47 21.13 18.07
CA ALA A 221 10.85 21.88 19.15
C ALA A 221 11.78 22.98 19.69
N ASP A 222 13.06 22.68 19.89
CA ASP A 222 14.07 23.65 20.33
C ASP A 222 14.22 24.78 19.30
N GLY A 223 14.16 24.45 18.00
CA GLY A 223 14.13 25.45 16.94
C GLY A 223 12.90 26.37 17.01
N ILE A 224 11.71 25.83 17.24
CA ILE A 224 10.51 26.66 17.44
C ILE A 224 10.66 27.55 18.67
N ILE A 225 11.12 26.96 19.79
CA ILE A 225 11.26 27.66 21.07
C ILE A 225 12.29 28.78 20.99
N SER A 226 13.41 28.59 20.27
CA SER A 226 14.43 29.64 20.11
C SER A 226 13.90 30.89 19.43
N ASP A 227 12.91 30.74 18.57
CA ASP A 227 12.40 31.81 17.71
C ASP A 227 11.10 32.43 18.22
N LEU A 228 10.58 31.93 19.34
CA LEU A 228 9.49 32.57 20.05
C LEU A 228 9.98 33.86 20.72
N PRO A 229 9.25 34.99 20.59
CA PRO A 229 9.55 36.25 21.27
C PRO A 229 9.77 36.09 22.78
N ALA A 230 10.64 36.92 23.36
CA ALA A 230 10.98 36.84 24.78
C ALA A 230 9.77 37.04 25.73
N ASP A 231 8.78 37.81 25.29
CA ASP A 231 7.52 38.10 25.98
C ASP A 231 6.42 37.05 25.74
N THR A 232 6.72 35.99 24.98
CA THR A 232 5.77 34.89 24.73
C THR A 232 5.28 34.28 26.06
N PRO A 233 3.96 34.12 26.26
CA PRO A 233 3.41 33.47 27.44
C PRO A 233 4.02 32.10 27.70
N SER A 234 4.40 31.83 28.95
CA SER A 234 5.10 30.59 29.35
C SER A 234 4.34 29.32 28.94
N ALA A 235 3.00 29.37 28.94
CA ALA A 235 2.13 28.29 28.50
C ALA A 235 2.44 27.76 27.09
N VAL A 236 2.86 28.63 26.16
CA VAL A 236 3.23 28.23 24.78
C VAL A 236 4.48 27.36 24.80
N ARG A 237 5.53 27.80 25.52
CA ARG A 237 6.80 27.07 25.64
C ARG A 237 6.62 25.77 26.41
N THR A 238 5.79 25.78 27.45
CA THR A 238 5.47 24.59 28.25
C THR A 238 4.74 23.54 27.41
N ALA A 239 3.72 23.93 26.63
CA ALA A 239 2.98 22.98 25.79
C ALA A 239 3.87 22.22 24.80
N VAL A 240 4.82 22.92 24.17
CA VAL A 240 5.79 22.28 23.25
C VAL A 240 6.71 21.30 24.00
N ARG A 241 7.21 21.69 25.18
CA ARG A 241 8.10 20.84 25.99
C ARG A 241 7.39 19.59 26.50
N ASP A 242 6.15 19.75 26.97
CA ASP A 242 5.33 18.64 27.46
C ASP A 242 5.04 17.64 26.34
N PHE A 243 4.69 18.11 25.14
CA PHE A 243 4.51 17.24 23.98
C PHE A 243 5.77 16.42 23.67
N VAL A 244 6.96 17.05 23.64
CA VAL A 244 8.22 16.35 23.37
C VAL A 244 8.56 15.34 24.48
N ALA A 245 8.27 15.68 25.74
CA ALA A 245 8.50 14.78 26.87
C ALA A 245 7.59 13.54 26.81
N ASP A 246 6.29 13.74 26.55
CA ASP A 246 5.31 12.66 26.38
C ASP A 246 5.64 11.79 25.16
N TRP A 247 6.08 12.41 24.06
CA TRP A 247 6.49 11.69 22.85
C TRP A 247 7.69 10.80 23.11
N HIS A 248 8.67 11.32 23.86
CA HIS A 248 9.83 10.54 24.29
C HIS A 248 9.45 9.37 25.19
N ALA A 249 8.51 9.56 26.11
CA ALA A 249 8.02 8.49 26.98
C ALA A 249 7.35 7.36 26.17
N LEU A 250 6.49 7.70 25.20
CA LEU A 250 5.90 6.72 24.29
C LEU A 250 6.96 5.99 23.46
N TRP A 251 7.98 6.70 22.99
CA TRP A 251 9.09 6.09 22.24
C TRP A 251 9.91 5.10 23.04
N VAL A 252 10.20 5.39 24.31
CA VAL A 252 10.91 4.43 25.18
C VAL A 252 10.06 3.19 25.42
N ALA A 253 8.73 3.34 25.53
CA ALA A 253 7.82 2.23 25.78
C ALA A 253 7.53 1.38 24.53
N HIS A 254 7.49 1.99 23.34
CA HIS A 254 6.92 1.36 22.15
C HIS A 254 7.78 1.48 20.88
N ARG A 255 8.79 2.36 20.85
CA ARG A 255 9.56 2.71 19.64
C ARG A 255 8.63 3.00 18.45
N ASP A 256 9.00 2.57 17.25
CA ASP A 256 8.22 2.66 16.01
C ASP A 256 7.25 1.48 15.81
N ASP A 257 6.82 0.79 16.89
CA ASP A 257 5.85 -0.30 16.79
C ASP A 257 4.51 0.19 16.20
N ARG A 258 4.16 -0.36 15.05
CA ARG A 258 2.91 -0.09 14.35
C ARG A 258 1.68 -0.37 15.21
N ALA A 259 1.74 -1.28 16.17
CA ALA A 259 0.64 -1.55 17.11
C ALA A 259 0.44 -0.40 18.12
N ALA A 260 1.49 0.34 18.46
CA ALA A 260 1.44 1.50 19.35
C ALA A 260 1.15 2.82 18.63
N ARG A 261 1.07 2.81 17.29
CA ARG A 261 0.71 3.97 16.46
C ARG A 261 -0.52 4.74 16.97
N PRO A 262 -1.63 4.11 17.42
CA PRO A 262 -2.77 4.83 17.97
C PRO A 262 -2.44 5.70 19.20
N LEU A 263 -1.43 5.34 20.01
CA LEU A 263 -1.00 6.12 21.17
C LEU A 263 -0.28 7.40 20.74
N TYR A 264 0.58 7.32 19.72
CA TYR A 264 1.21 8.50 19.14
C TYR A 264 0.21 9.39 18.41
N ASP A 265 -0.72 8.81 17.65
CA ASP A 265 -1.80 9.55 16.99
C ASP A 265 -2.63 10.32 18.03
N ALA A 266 -2.96 9.68 19.16
CA ALA A 266 -3.70 10.32 20.25
C ALA A 266 -2.91 11.46 20.90
N LEU A 267 -1.60 11.29 21.15
CA LEU A 267 -0.74 12.35 21.68
C LEU A 267 -0.65 13.54 20.72
N ALA A 268 -0.42 13.28 19.44
CA ALA A 268 -0.36 14.29 18.38
C ALA A 268 -1.68 15.07 18.27
N ALA A 269 -2.82 14.37 18.32
CA ALA A 269 -4.14 14.99 18.25
C ALA A 269 -4.43 15.89 19.46
N ARG A 270 -4.09 15.44 20.69
CA ARG A 270 -4.26 16.28 21.89
C ARG A 270 -3.41 17.55 21.81
N PHE A 271 -2.17 17.44 21.35
CA PHE A 271 -1.30 18.60 21.19
C PHE A 271 -1.83 19.55 20.11
N ASP A 272 -2.33 19.02 18.98
CA ASP A 272 -2.93 19.85 17.91
C ASP A 272 -4.20 20.61 18.36
N GLU A 273 -5.02 19.97 19.20
CA GLU A 273 -6.16 20.63 19.86
C GLU A 273 -5.68 21.72 20.81
N GLN A 274 -4.69 21.42 21.65
CA GLN A 274 -4.09 22.38 22.59
C GLN A 274 -3.53 23.60 21.86
N LEU A 275 -2.84 23.42 20.72
CA LEU A 275 -2.31 24.52 19.89
C LEU A 275 -3.38 25.54 19.50
N THR A 276 -4.62 25.10 19.30
CA THR A 276 -5.74 25.98 18.91
C THR A 276 -6.22 26.86 20.06
N SER A 277 -5.98 26.43 21.31
CA SER A 277 -6.35 27.18 22.53
C SER A 277 -5.24 28.10 23.04
N LEU A 278 -4.01 27.95 22.54
CA LEU A 278 -2.87 28.75 22.96
C LEU A 278 -2.93 30.19 22.39
N PRO A 279 -2.32 31.16 23.08
CA PRO A 279 -2.16 32.51 22.55
C PRO A 279 -1.55 32.50 21.15
N GLN A 280 -2.16 33.25 20.22
CA GLN A 280 -1.67 33.37 18.85
C GLN A 280 -0.44 34.28 18.83
N VAL A 281 0.73 33.67 18.64
CA VAL A 281 2.02 34.35 18.56
C VAL A 281 2.69 34.06 17.22
N HIS A 282 3.58 34.94 16.81
CA HIS A 282 4.40 34.78 15.61
C HIS A 282 5.84 34.51 16.03
N LEU A 283 6.53 33.68 15.25
CA LEU A 283 7.96 33.47 15.38
C LEU A 283 8.71 34.72 14.89
N ALA A 284 9.99 34.83 15.25
CA ALA A 284 10.85 35.94 14.83
C ALA A 284 10.91 36.13 13.29
N ASN A 285 10.74 35.05 12.53
CA ASN A 285 10.68 35.09 11.06
C ASN A 285 9.31 35.49 10.49
N GLY A 286 8.34 35.85 11.34
CA GLY A 286 6.99 36.25 10.95
C GLY A 286 6.00 35.10 10.71
N SER A 287 6.44 33.84 10.83
CA SER A 287 5.55 32.67 10.68
C SER A 287 4.62 32.51 11.88
N SER A 288 3.41 32.00 11.64
CA SER A 288 2.51 31.60 12.74
C SER A 288 3.15 30.46 13.55
N PHE A 289 3.24 30.62 14.87
CA PHE A 289 3.73 29.55 15.77
C PHE A 289 2.90 28.28 15.62
N VAL A 290 1.57 28.40 15.54
CA VAL A 290 0.66 27.25 15.46
C VAL A 290 0.90 26.45 14.19
N GLU A 291 1.01 27.13 13.04
CA GLU A 291 1.27 26.43 11.78
C GLU A 291 2.69 25.86 11.73
N ALA A 292 3.69 26.55 12.30
CA ALA A 292 5.05 26.02 12.41
C ALA A 292 5.09 24.75 13.30
N ALA A 293 4.41 24.75 14.45
CA ALA A 293 4.33 23.57 15.31
C ALA A 293 3.64 22.38 14.60
N ARG A 294 2.57 22.65 13.83
CA ARG A 294 1.91 21.62 13.01
C ARG A 294 2.83 21.04 11.93
N GLN A 295 3.55 21.90 11.21
CA GLN A 295 4.39 21.53 10.08
C GLN A 295 5.72 20.86 10.49
N LEU A 296 6.19 21.09 11.72
CA LEU A 296 7.48 20.58 12.20
C LEU A 296 7.36 19.42 13.19
N LEU A 297 6.31 19.40 14.03
CA LEU A 297 6.17 18.42 15.13
C LEU A 297 5.03 17.41 14.90
N VAL A 298 3.86 17.90 14.47
CA VAL A 298 2.62 17.09 14.41
C VAL A 298 2.54 16.30 13.11
N ARG A 299 2.40 16.99 11.97
CA ARG A 299 2.19 16.35 10.65
C ARG A 299 3.33 15.41 10.25
N PRO A 300 4.61 15.75 10.48
CA PRO A 300 5.71 14.87 10.14
C PRO A 300 6.09 13.91 11.27
N GLY A 301 5.43 14.03 12.44
CA GLY A 301 5.70 13.18 13.59
C GLY A 301 5.42 11.70 13.30
N LEU A 302 4.53 11.43 12.35
CA LEU A 302 4.13 10.09 11.96
C LEU A 302 4.11 9.98 10.45
N ALA A 303 4.80 8.97 9.89
CA ALA A 303 4.68 8.73 8.45
C ALA A 303 3.24 8.32 8.10
N PRO A 304 2.77 8.68 6.90
CA PRO A 304 1.64 7.98 6.29
C PRO A 304 1.93 6.48 6.29
N LEU A 305 0.97 5.64 6.65
CA LEU A 305 1.14 4.20 6.58
C LEU A 305 1.46 3.83 5.12
N ALA A 306 2.71 3.49 4.86
CA ALA A 306 3.14 3.07 3.52
C ALA A 306 2.53 1.70 3.21
N GLU A 307 1.91 1.60 2.05
CA GLU A 307 1.62 0.33 1.41
C GLU A 307 2.93 -0.25 0.88
N ALA A 308 3.18 -1.54 1.10
CA ALA A 308 4.34 -2.21 0.56
C ALA A 308 4.28 -2.17 -0.98
N SER A 309 5.06 -1.30 -1.59
CA SER A 309 5.29 -1.29 -3.03
C SER A 309 6.06 -2.55 -3.43
N SER A 310 5.49 -3.34 -4.33
CA SER A 310 6.18 -4.40 -5.06
C SER A 310 6.12 -4.11 -6.57
N PRO A 311 7.12 -4.55 -7.36
CA PRO A 311 7.27 -4.19 -8.76
C PRO A 311 6.16 -4.81 -9.62
N SER A 312 5.66 -4.04 -10.59
CA SER A 312 4.63 -4.45 -11.54
C SER A 312 5.19 -5.32 -12.68
N HIS A 313 4.50 -6.42 -13.02
CA HIS A 313 4.29 -6.89 -14.40
C HIS A 313 3.05 -7.81 -14.48
N PRO A 314 2.43 -7.94 -15.68
CA PRO A 314 0.97 -8.01 -15.85
C PRO A 314 0.43 -9.44 -16.04
N GLY A 315 -0.79 -9.71 -15.53
CA GLY A 315 -1.46 -10.98 -15.83
C GLY A 315 -2.76 -11.26 -15.06
N ARG A 316 -3.87 -10.72 -15.58
CA ARG A 316 -5.24 -11.29 -15.61
C ARG A 316 -5.91 -11.72 -14.28
N ARG A 317 -6.85 -10.86 -13.84
CA ARG A 317 -7.82 -11.01 -12.74
C ARG A 317 -8.99 -11.97 -13.07
N ALA A 318 -9.44 -12.73 -12.06
CA ALA A 318 -10.83 -13.17 -11.80
C ALA A 318 -10.91 -13.83 -10.39
N PRO A 319 -12.11 -14.01 -9.79
CA PRO A 319 -12.97 -13.01 -9.16
C PRO A 319 -12.94 -13.11 -7.61
N ALA A 320 -13.28 -12.01 -6.93
CA ALA A 320 -13.29 -11.93 -5.46
C ALA A 320 -14.66 -12.29 -4.86
N THR A 321 -14.69 -13.21 -3.90
CA THR A 321 -15.83 -13.43 -2.99
C THR A 321 -15.60 -12.74 -1.65
N ALA A 322 -16.43 -11.76 -1.36
CA ALA A 322 -16.39 -10.92 -0.17
C ALA A 322 -17.04 -11.58 1.06
N THR A 323 -16.40 -11.47 2.23
CA THR A 323 -17.06 -11.62 3.55
C THR A 323 -16.95 -10.34 4.36
N ARG A 324 -18.11 -9.82 4.74
CA ARG A 324 -18.41 -8.51 5.34
C ARG A 324 -18.02 -8.40 6.83
N ARG A 325 -17.28 -7.35 7.21
CA ARG A 325 -17.17 -6.79 8.58
C ARG A 325 -18.13 -5.61 8.75
N THR A 326 -18.77 -5.48 9.92
CA THR A 326 -19.71 -4.41 10.26
C THR A 326 -19.00 -3.13 10.75
N SER A 327 -19.16 -2.06 9.95
CA SER A 327 -18.97 -0.60 10.08
C SER A 327 -18.08 0.00 11.19
N SER A 328 -16.86 0.41 10.78
CA SER A 328 -16.07 1.51 11.35
C SER A 328 -16.05 2.77 10.45
N ARG A 329 -16.98 2.86 9.48
CA ARG A 329 -16.96 3.88 8.42
C ARG A 329 -17.30 5.28 8.93
N ARG A 330 -16.56 6.27 8.45
CA ARG A 330 -16.76 7.71 8.72
C ARG A 330 -17.87 8.28 7.85
N LEU A 331 -18.00 7.83 6.60
CA LEU A 331 -19.04 8.30 5.69
C LEU A 331 -20.37 7.59 6.04
N ASP A 332 -21.41 8.40 6.29
CA ASP A 332 -22.79 7.96 6.42
C ASP A 332 -23.54 8.37 5.16
N ARG A 333 -24.01 7.39 4.40
CA ARG A 333 -24.91 7.58 3.25
C ARG A 333 -24.42 8.61 2.22
N PRO A 334 -23.18 8.48 1.70
CA PRO A 334 -22.61 9.46 0.77
C PRO A 334 -23.45 9.59 -0.51
N VAL A 335 -23.43 10.77 -1.13
CA VAL A 335 -24.24 11.10 -2.31
C VAL A 335 -23.33 11.46 -3.48
N PHE A 336 -23.54 10.78 -4.61
CA PHE A 336 -22.76 10.97 -5.83
C PHE A 336 -23.63 11.55 -6.94
N ILE A 337 -23.21 12.67 -7.53
CA ILE A 337 -23.84 13.22 -8.74
C ILE A 337 -23.17 12.56 -9.96
N VAL A 338 -23.97 11.89 -10.78
CA VAL A 338 -23.50 11.13 -11.95
C VAL A 338 -24.19 11.64 -13.21
N SER A 339 -23.41 11.92 -14.25
CA SER A 339 -23.90 12.36 -15.56
C SER A 339 -22.78 12.32 -16.60
N SER A 340 -23.13 12.38 -17.88
CA SER A 340 -22.12 12.61 -18.92
C SER A 340 -21.37 13.93 -18.68
N PRO A 341 -20.11 14.04 -19.11
CA PRO A 341 -19.42 15.32 -19.13
C PRO A 341 -20.27 16.39 -19.79
N ARG A 342 -20.14 17.62 -19.31
CA ARG A 342 -20.79 18.79 -19.90
C ARG A 342 -22.33 18.82 -19.77
N SER A 343 -22.92 17.99 -18.90
CA SER A 343 -24.34 18.05 -18.56
C SER A 343 -24.72 19.09 -17.51
N GLY A 344 -23.77 19.90 -17.02
CA GLY A 344 -24.03 20.94 -16.01
C GLY A 344 -23.99 20.45 -14.55
N SER A 345 -23.37 19.30 -14.28
CA SER A 345 -23.29 18.70 -12.92
C SER A 345 -22.56 19.57 -11.90
N SER A 346 -21.67 20.45 -12.34
CA SER A 346 -21.03 21.44 -11.45
C SER A 346 -22.04 22.45 -10.89
N LEU A 347 -23.05 22.88 -11.67
CA LEU A 347 -24.11 23.78 -11.20
C LEU A 347 -24.94 23.13 -10.09
N LEU A 348 -25.35 21.87 -10.31
CA LEU A 348 -26.10 21.09 -9.33
C LEU A 348 -25.27 20.85 -8.06
N PHE A 349 -23.99 20.46 -8.21
CA PHE A 349 -23.07 20.25 -7.09
C PHE A 349 -22.87 21.52 -6.25
N GLU A 350 -22.53 22.65 -6.89
CA GLU A 350 -22.30 23.93 -6.22
C GLU A 350 -23.56 24.44 -5.50
N SER A 351 -24.74 24.12 -6.03
CA SER A 351 -26.02 24.47 -5.43
C SER A 351 -26.35 23.59 -4.22
N LEU A 352 -26.23 22.27 -4.34
CA LEU A 352 -26.48 21.32 -3.25
C LEU A 352 -25.45 21.44 -2.11
N ALA A 353 -24.20 21.76 -2.41
CA ALA A 353 -23.13 21.94 -1.41
C ALA A 353 -23.44 23.04 -0.37
N ARG A 354 -24.46 23.89 -0.61
CA ARG A 354 -24.94 24.91 0.33
C ARG A 354 -25.87 24.34 1.41
N ALA A 355 -26.38 23.12 1.27
CA ALA A 355 -27.27 22.51 2.25
C ALA A 355 -26.53 22.25 3.58
N ARG A 356 -27.22 22.45 4.71
CA ARG A 356 -26.62 22.23 6.03
C ARG A 356 -26.48 20.72 6.27
N GLY A 357 -25.29 20.31 6.71
CA GLY A 357 -24.99 18.91 7.04
C GLY A 357 -24.35 18.11 5.89
N LEU A 358 -24.18 18.70 4.71
CA LEU A 358 -23.34 18.13 3.66
C LEU A 358 -21.89 18.54 3.82
N PHE A 359 -21.00 17.62 3.47
CA PHE A 359 -19.58 17.84 3.35
C PHE A 359 -19.13 17.52 1.93
N THR A 360 -18.18 18.30 1.41
CA THR A 360 -17.57 18.06 0.09
C THR A 360 -16.07 18.20 0.18
N ILE A 361 -15.34 17.80 -0.85
CA ILE A 361 -13.92 18.13 -0.98
C ILE A 361 -13.67 19.42 -1.79
N GLY A 362 -14.72 20.18 -2.08
CA GLY A 362 -14.67 21.49 -2.77
C GLY A 362 -14.65 21.45 -4.31
N GLY A 363 -14.35 20.30 -4.92
CA GLY A 363 -14.23 20.14 -6.38
C GLY A 363 -14.32 18.68 -6.83
N GLU A 364 -13.84 18.40 -8.05
CA GLU A 364 -13.82 17.03 -8.60
C GLU A 364 -12.72 16.20 -7.92
N SER A 365 -13.03 14.94 -7.62
CA SER A 365 -12.20 14.02 -6.85
C SER A 365 -11.31 13.13 -7.70
N HIS A 366 -10.92 13.56 -8.91
CA HIS A 366 -10.09 12.76 -9.82
C HIS A 366 -8.89 12.15 -9.09
N GLU A 367 -8.11 12.96 -8.38
CA GLU A 367 -6.94 12.49 -7.63
C GLU A 367 -7.26 11.50 -6.50
N VAL A 368 -8.44 11.58 -5.87
CA VAL A 368 -8.80 10.65 -4.79
C VAL A 368 -8.91 9.22 -5.32
N PHE A 369 -9.36 9.06 -6.56
CA PHE A 369 -9.41 7.75 -7.23
C PHE A 369 -8.09 7.43 -7.94
N GLU A 370 -7.57 8.35 -8.75
CA GLU A 370 -6.42 8.10 -9.63
C GLU A 370 -5.07 7.96 -8.91
N ARG A 371 -4.95 8.40 -7.64
CA ARG A 371 -3.75 8.14 -6.81
C ARG A 371 -3.64 6.68 -6.35
N ASN A 372 -4.69 5.88 -6.51
CA ASN A 372 -4.65 4.45 -6.26
C ASN A 372 -4.23 3.76 -7.56
N PRO A 373 -3.00 3.22 -7.66
CA PRO A 373 -2.49 2.66 -8.91
C PRO A 373 -3.42 1.59 -9.50
N GLU A 374 -4.09 0.81 -8.66
CA GLU A 374 -5.04 -0.23 -9.05
C GLU A 374 -6.31 0.30 -9.75
N LEU A 375 -6.63 1.59 -9.61
CA LEU A 375 -7.78 2.23 -10.24
C LEU A 375 -7.42 3.01 -11.52
N HIS A 376 -6.15 3.35 -11.71
CA HIS A 376 -5.71 4.16 -12.84
C HIS A 376 -5.72 3.38 -14.17
N PRO A 377 -6.27 3.91 -15.28
CA PRO A 377 -6.35 3.19 -16.55
C PRO A 377 -5.00 2.69 -17.09
N ALA A 378 -3.91 3.41 -16.83
CA ALA A 378 -2.57 3.00 -17.26
C ALA A 378 -2.16 1.62 -16.73
N ASN A 379 -2.57 1.29 -15.50
CA ASN A 379 -2.28 0.00 -14.87
C ASN A 379 -3.31 -1.08 -15.23
N ARG A 380 -4.30 -0.72 -16.05
CA ARG A 380 -5.40 -1.58 -16.53
C ARG A 380 -5.42 -1.67 -18.05
N GLY A 381 -4.24 -1.52 -18.67
CA GLY A 381 -4.04 -1.64 -20.11
C GLY A 381 -4.75 -0.57 -20.93
N TRP A 382 -5.00 0.61 -20.35
CA TRP A 382 -5.69 1.74 -21.01
C TRP A 382 -7.09 1.39 -21.54
N THR A 383 -7.76 0.40 -20.94
CA THR A 383 -9.06 -0.09 -21.41
C THR A 383 -10.18 0.94 -21.27
N SER A 384 -10.35 1.59 -20.10
CA SER A 384 -11.26 2.73 -19.88
C SER A 384 -11.12 3.31 -18.46
N ASN A 385 -11.92 4.33 -18.12
CA ASN A 385 -12.14 4.79 -16.75
C ASN A 385 -13.18 3.97 -15.95
N ARG A 386 -13.79 2.94 -16.55
CA ARG A 386 -14.82 2.12 -15.90
C ARG A 386 -14.24 1.32 -14.73
N LEU A 387 -14.98 1.33 -13.62
CA LEU A 387 -14.72 0.49 -12.45
C LEU A 387 -16.00 -0.26 -12.08
N ASP A 388 -15.88 -1.53 -11.73
CA ASP A 388 -17.00 -2.39 -11.31
C ASP A 388 -16.93 -2.78 -9.82
N ALA A 389 -17.90 -3.55 -9.33
CA ALA A 389 -17.92 -4.00 -7.94
C ALA A 389 -16.72 -4.90 -7.56
N SER A 390 -16.19 -5.68 -8.51
CA SER A 390 -15.03 -6.56 -8.29
C SER A 390 -13.71 -5.79 -8.15
N ASP A 391 -13.70 -4.53 -8.55
CA ASP A 391 -12.57 -3.63 -8.35
C ASP A 391 -12.46 -3.10 -6.91
N VAL A 392 -13.49 -3.28 -6.07
CA VAL A 392 -13.48 -2.87 -4.67
C VAL A 392 -12.86 -3.96 -3.81
N THR A 393 -11.81 -3.59 -3.07
CA THR A 393 -11.33 -4.36 -1.91
C THR A 393 -11.75 -3.69 -0.61
N PRO A 394 -11.86 -4.43 0.51
CA PRO A 394 -12.15 -3.83 1.82
C PRO A 394 -11.15 -2.74 2.20
N GLU A 395 -9.87 -2.92 1.86
CA GLU A 395 -8.78 -1.98 2.12
C GLU A 395 -8.95 -0.70 1.30
N LEU A 396 -9.27 -0.84 0.01
CA LEU A 396 -9.52 0.29 -0.87
C LEU A 396 -10.77 1.08 -0.45
N ALA A 397 -11.85 0.38 -0.08
CA ALA A 397 -13.07 1.04 0.42
C ALA A 397 -12.80 1.84 1.71
N THR A 398 -12.01 1.28 2.64
CA THR A 398 -11.57 1.99 3.85
C THR A 398 -10.70 3.20 3.51
N ARG A 399 -9.74 3.05 2.60
CA ARG A 399 -8.86 4.15 2.17
C ARG A 399 -9.62 5.29 1.53
N LEU A 400 -10.61 4.98 0.69
CA LEU A 400 -11.51 5.98 0.09
C LEU A 400 -12.36 6.67 1.17
N ASP A 401 -12.96 5.91 2.10
CA ASP A 401 -13.72 6.44 3.24
C ASP A 401 -12.87 7.44 4.06
N GLU A 402 -11.66 7.06 4.44
CA GLU A 402 -10.73 7.89 5.21
C GLU A 402 -10.26 9.13 4.42
N THR A 403 -9.93 8.97 3.14
CA THR A 403 -9.46 10.08 2.29
C THR A 403 -10.55 11.12 2.09
N PHE A 404 -11.78 10.68 1.78
CA PHE A 404 -12.92 11.59 1.67
C PHE A 404 -13.23 12.25 3.01
N ALA A 405 -13.21 11.49 4.11
CA ALA A 405 -13.47 12.01 5.44
C ALA A 405 -12.42 13.02 5.92
N ALA A 406 -11.15 12.88 5.52
CA ALA A 406 -10.08 13.82 5.85
C ALA A 406 -10.17 15.14 5.05
N ARG A 407 -10.63 15.06 3.80
CA ARG A 407 -10.78 16.21 2.90
C ARG A 407 -12.16 16.89 3.00
N ALA A 408 -13.11 16.25 3.67
CA ALA A 408 -14.46 16.76 3.90
C ALA A 408 -14.44 18.16 4.55
N ARG A 409 -15.17 19.09 3.95
CA ARG A 409 -15.46 20.43 4.47
C ARG A 409 -16.94 20.73 4.30
N ASP A 410 -17.55 21.35 5.29
CA ASP A 410 -18.93 21.83 5.18
C ASP A 410 -19.03 23.10 4.31
N ARG A 411 -20.25 23.59 4.11
CA ARG A 411 -20.55 24.80 3.32
C ARG A 411 -19.86 26.08 3.79
N ASP A 412 -19.37 26.13 5.03
CA ASP A 412 -18.69 27.28 5.61
C ASP A 412 -17.16 27.01 5.74
N GLY A 413 -16.65 25.94 5.12
CA GLY A 413 -15.23 25.58 5.09
C GLY A 413 -14.73 24.88 6.35
N ARG A 414 -15.62 24.46 7.27
CA ARG A 414 -15.23 23.80 8.53
C ARG A 414 -15.02 22.30 8.33
N VAL A 415 -14.08 21.75 9.09
CA VAL A 415 -13.85 20.30 9.16
C VAL A 415 -14.90 19.61 10.03
N PRO A 416 -15.27 18.34 9.74
CA PRO A 416 -16.08 17.52 10.63
C PRO A 416 -15.44 17.44 12.02
N VAL A 417 -16.25 17.61 13.09
CA VAL A 417 -15.77 17.56 14.48
C VAL A 417 -15.78 16.13 15.00
N GLY A 418 -14.64 15.66 15.51
CA GLY A 418 -14.49 14.34 16.12
C GLY A 418 -14.76 13.18 15.15
N ARG A 419 -15.41 12.12 15.65
CA ARG A 419 -15.84 10.94 14.85
C ARG A 419 -17.29 11.04 14.37
N ALA A 420 -17.84 12.24 14.25
CA ALA A 420 -19.20 12.41 13.74
C ALA A 420 -19.33 11.82 12.32
N PRO A 421 -20.46 11.13 12.01
CA PRO A 421 -20.71 10.60 10.67
C PRO A 421 -20.78 11.74 9.65
N ILE A 422 -20.21 11.50 8.47
CA ILE A 422 -20.04 12.51 7.41
C ILE A 422 -20.96 12.17 6.24
N ARG A 423 -21.88 13.07 5.93
CA ARG A 423 -22.67 12.99 4.69
C ARG A 423 -21.88 13.66 3.56
N LEU A 424 -21.14 12.86 2.81
CA LEU A 424 -20.37 13.35 1.65
C LEU A 424 -21.31 13.66 0.48
N LEU A 425 -21.09 14.78 -0.20
CA LEU A 425 -21.56 15.07 -1.55
C LEU A 425 -20.35 15.13 -2.47
N GLU A 426 -20.36 14.31 -3.52
CA GLU A 426 -19.24 14.15 -4.45
C GLU A 426 -19.74 14.24 -5.90
N LYS A 427 -18.94 14.90 -6.75
CA LYS A 427 -19.19 14.98 -8.19
C LYS A 427 -17.86 14.89 -8.94
N THR A 428 -17.69 13.82 -9.69
CA THR A 428 -16.61 13.65 -10.67
C THR A 428 -17.18 13.03 -11.95
N PRO A 429 -16.97 13.60 -13.15
CA PRO A 429 -17.55 13.07 -14.39
C PRO A 429 -17.26 11.59 -14.67
N LYS A 430 -16.07 11.09 -14.26
CA LYS A 430 -15.70 9.68 -14.38
C LYS A 430 -16.61 8.73 -13.58
N ASN A 431 -17.31 9.22 -12.55
CA ASN A 431 -18.20 8.40 -11.73
C ASN A 431 -19.45 7.93 -12.49
N ALA A 432 -19.74 8.51 -13.66
CA ALA A 432 -20.71 7.98 -14.60
C ALA A 432 -20.37 6.53 -15.06
N LEU A 433 -19.10 6.13 -15.01
CA LEU A 433 -18.64 4.77 -15.34
C LEU A 433 -18.27 3.95 -14.09
N ARG A 434 -18.63 4.40 -12.88
CA ARG A 434 -18.17 3.79 -11.62
C ARG A 434 -19.31 3.54 -10.62
N VAL A 435 -20.57 3.59 -11.06
CA VAL A 435 -21.74 3.40 -10.19
C VAL A 435 -21.68 2.05 -9.44
N PRO A 436 -21.36 0.89 -10.06
CA PRO A 436 -21.27 -0.39 -9.35
C PRO A 436 -20.11 -0.42 -8.34
N PHE A 437 -18.97 0.17 -8.70
CA PHE A 437 -17.83 0.32 -7.80
C PHE A 437 -18.19 1.15 -6.55
N LEU A 438 -18.82 2.32 -6.75
CA LEU A 438 -19.23 3.19 -5.65
C LEU A 438 -20.32 2.57 -4.79
N ALA A 439 -21.24 1.80 -5.40
CA ALA A 439 -22.27 1.04 -4.70
C ALA A 439 -21.68 -0.06 -3.80
N GLU A 440 -20.60 -0.72 -4.21
CA GLU A 440 -19.93 -1.75 -3.42
C GLU A 440 -19.04 -1.13 -2.33
N ALA A 441 -18.29 -0.08 -2.67
CA ALA A 441 -17.47 0.66 -1.71
C ALA A 441 -18.34 1.30 -0.61
N PHE A 442 -19.51 1.84 -0.98
CA PHE A 442 -20.46 2.51 -0.10
C PHE A 442 -21.90 1.98 -0.32
N PRO A 443 -22.28 0.86 0.34
CA PRO A 443 -23.58 0.19 0.16
C PRO A 443 -24.81 1.01 0.52
N ASP A 444 -24.63 2.08 1.28
CA ASP A 444 -25.65 3.04 1.68
C ASP A 444 -25.61 4.35 0.86
N ALA A 445 -24.83 4.39 -0.22
CA ALA A 445 -24.72 5.56 -1.09
C ALA A 445 -25.98 5.85 -1.91
N GLY A 446 -26.28 7.14 -2.07
CA GLY A 446 -27.30 7.66 -2.96
C GLY A 446 -26.71 8.23 -4.26
N PHE A 447 -27.44 8.12 -5.37
CA PHE A 447 -27.01 8.64 -6.67
C PHE A 447 -28.01 9.64 -7.24
N ILE A 448 -27.51 10.77 -7.75
CA ILE A 448 -28.33 11.75 -8.45
C ILE A 448 -27.90 11.75 -9.91
N TYR A 449 -28.76 11.21 -10.76
CA TYR A 449 -28.57 11.25 -12.20
C TYR A 449 -29.00 12.61 -12.74
N LEU A 450 -28.05 13.38 -13.29
CA LEU A 450 -28.35 14.63 -13.97
C LEU A 450 -28.47 14.40 -15.47
N HIS A 451 -29.70 14.43 -15.96
CA HIS A 451 -30.02 14.40 -17.38
C HIS A 451 -29.93 15.81 -17.98
N ARG A 452 -29.45 15.92 -19.22
CA ARG A 452 -29.49 17.14 -20.04
C ARG A 452 -29.71 16.73 -21.48
N ASP A 453 -30.43 17.53 -22.25
CA ASP A 453 -30.62 17.27 -23.68
C ASP A 453 -29.27 16.94 -24.37
N PRO A 454 -29.21 15.88 -25.19
CA PRO A 454 -27.97 15.43 -25.82
C PRO A 454 -27.39 16.45 -26.79
N LYS A 455 -28.21 17.22 -27.53
CA LYS A 455 -27.70 18.17 -28.54
C LYS A 455 -26.80 19.24 -27.94
N PRO A 456 -27.22 20.01 -26.90
CA PRO A 456 -26.34 20.96 -26.24
C PRO A 456 -25.22 20.31 -25.42
N THR A 457 -25.40 19.06 -24.96
CA THR A 457 -24.34 18.32 -24.26
C THR A 457 -23.20 17.93 -25.20
N ILE A 458 -23.51 17.27 -26.32
CA ILE A 458 -22.53 16.86 -27.34
C ILE A 458 -21.87 18.09 -27.97
N SER A 459 -22.64 19.16 -28.24
CA SER A 459 -22.08 20.43 -28.70
C SER A 459 -21.04 20.97 -27.72
N SER A 460 -21.33 20.94 -26.41
CA SER A 460 -20.34 21.35 -25.41
C SER A 460 -19.17 20.37 -25.26
N MET A 461 -19.34 19.09 -25.54
CA MET A 461 -18.25 18.11 -25.56
C MET A 461 -17.31 18.36 -26.74
N LEU A 462 -17.84 18.63 -27.93
CA LEU A 462 -17.06 19.06 -29.10
C LEU A 462 -16.21 20.30 -28.79
N ASP A 463 -16.81 21.28 -28.13
CA ASP A 463 -16.12 22.49 -27.72
C ASP A 463 -15.04 22.21 -26.66
N ALA A 464 -15.30 21.31 -25.73
CA ALA A 464 -14.34 20.88 -24.71
C ALA A 464 -13.12 20.20 -25.35
N TRP A 465 -13.35 19.29 -26.30
CA TRP A 465 -12.29 18.64 -27.08
C TRP A 465 -11.44 19.65 -27.86
N ARG A 466 -12.07 20.60 -28.56
CA ARG A 466 -11.35 21.64 -29.34
C ARG A 466 -10.59 22.65 -28.47
N SER A 467 -11.02 22.84 -27.23
CA SER A 467 -10.41 23.83 -26.32
C SER A 467 -9.13 23.34 -25.66
N GLU A 468 -8.90 22.02 -25.61
CA GLU A 468 -7.84 21.34 -24.84
C GLU A 468 -7.81 21.65 -23.33
N ARG A 469 -8.80 22.39 -22.81
CA ARG A 469 -8.92 22.69 -21.37
C ARG A 469 -9.38 21.49 -20.53
N PHE A 470 -9.92 20.46 -21.17
CA PHE A 470 -10.47 19.26 -20.52
C PHE A 470 -9.68 18.00 -20.86
N VAL A 471 -8.41 18.17 -21.21
CA VAL A 471 -7.50 17.06 -21.48
C VAL A 471 -7.35 16.20 -20.22
N THR A 472 -7.61 14.90 -20.37
CA THR A 472 -7.44 13.91 -19.33
C THR A 472 -6.19 13.05 -19.56
N TYR A 473 -5.85 12.74 -20.83
CA TYR A 473 -4.66 11.96 -21.16
C TYR A 473 -3.90 12.57 -22.34
N ARG A 474 -2.70 13.11 -22.10
CA ARG A 474 -1.85 13.70 -23.16
C ARG A 474 -1.14 12.66 -24.02
N GLY A 475 -0.87 11.48 -23.47
CA GLY A 475 -0.15 10.39 -24.13
C GLY A 475 -0.91 9.07 -24.09
N LEU A 476 -2.17 9.05 -24.53
CA LEU A 476 -2.98 7.82 -24.59
C LEU A 476 -2.39 6.88 -25.66
N PRO A 477 -1.87 5.68 -25.29
CA PRO A 477 -1.17 4.82 -26.24
C PRO A 477 -2.06 4.39 -27.40
N GLY A 478 -1.63 4.65 -28.62
CA GLY A 478 -2.35 4.26 -29.84
C GLY A 478 -3.40 5.26 -30.34
N TRP A 479 -3.71 6.34 -29.60
CA TRP A 479 -4.68 7.36 -30.02
C TRP A 479 -4.13 8.31 -31.10
N GLY A 480 -2.88 8.78 -30.93
CA GLY A 480 -2.24 9.75 -31.82
C GLY A 480 -1.52 10.86 -31.04
N THR A 481 -1.14 11.95 -31.74
CA THR A 481 -0.46 13.11 -31.14
C THR A 481 -1.39 14.10 -30.45
N ALA A 482 -2.70 14.02 -30.69
CA ALA A 482 -3.68 14.86 -30.04
C ALA A 482 -4.04 14.33 -28.63
N PRO A 483 -4.24 15.18 -27.63
CA PRO A 483 -4.59 14.73 -26.29
C PRO A 483 -6.05 14.24 -26.21
N TRP A 484 -6.29 13.21 -25.40
CA TRP A 484 -7.63 12.72 -25.08
C TRP A 484 -8.32 13.62 -24.04
N SER A 485 -9.55 14.06 -24.32
CA SER A 485 -10.34 14.90 -23.41
C SER A 485 -11.47 14.15 -22.71
N MET A 486 -11.72 14.53 -21.46
CA MET A 486 -12.76 13.96 -20.57
C MET A 486 -12.54 12.45 -20.29
N LEU A 487 -13.55 11.76 -19.77
CA LEU A 487 -13.43 10.35 -19.39
C LEU A 487 -13.15 9.43 -20.58
N LEU A 488 -12.31 8.42 -20.38
CA LEU A 488 -12.01 7.36 -21.33
C LEU A 488 -13.10 6.29 -21.24
N VAL A 489 -13.84 6.09 -22.33
CA VAL A 489 -14.96 5.12 -22.41
C VAL A 489 -14.47 3.74 -22.87
N PRO A 490 -15.13 2.64 -22.48
CA PRO A 490 -14.82 1.32 -23.04
C PRO A 490 -14.93 1.29 -24.57
N GLY A 491 -13.93 0.69 -25.23
CA GLY A 491 -13.91 0.55 -26.69
C GLY A 491 -13.52 1.82 -27.46
N TRP A 492 -12.92 2.81 -26.78
CA TRP A 492 -12.44 4.05 -27.38
C TRP A 492 -11.46 3.83 -28.55
N GLU A 493 -10.78 2.69 -28.60
CA GLU A 493 -9.83 2.32 -29.66
C GLU A 493 -10.51 2.27 -31.03
N ARG A 494 -11.82 1.99 -31.07
CA ARG A 494 -12.62 2.00 -32.30
C ARG A 494 -12.78 3.41 -32.87
N SER A 495 -12.55 4.43 -32.06
CA SER A 495 -12.65 5.84 -32.45
C SER A 495 -11.35 6.38 -33.07
N ILE A 496 -10.28 5.58 -33.14
CA ILE A 496 -9.00 5.99 -33.73
C ILE A 496 -9.22 6.38 -35.20
N GLY A 497 -8.83 7.60 -35.56
CA GLY A 497 -8.97 8.14 -36.91
C GLY A 497 -10.38 8.59 -37.29
N MET A 498 -11.37 8.52 -36.38
CA MET A 498 -12.73 9.03 -36.63
C MET A 498 -12.80 10.56 -36.52
N PRO A 499 -13.76 11.21 -37.22
CA PRO A 499 -14.04 12.63 -37.02
C PRO A 499 -14.42 12.96 -35.58
N LEU A 500 -14.06 14.14 -35.09
CA LEU A 500 -14.24 14.52 -33.69
C LEU A 500 -15.72 14.48 -33.24
N GLU A 501 -16.65 14.81 -34.12
CA GLU A 501 -18.09 14.68 -33.84
C GLU A 501 -18.52 13.24 -33.56
N GLU A 502 -17.92 12.26 -34.24
CA GLU A 502 -18.19 10.85 -34.01
C GLU A 502 -17.55 10.37 -32.70
N VAL A 503 -16.33 10.82 -32.40
CA VAL A 503 -15.66 10.55 -31.12
C VAL A 503 -16.52 11.08 -29.96
N ALA A 504 -16.97 12.34 -30.03
CA ALA A 504 -17.78 12.96 -28.99
C ALA A 504 -19.17 12.29 -28.84
N ALA A 505 -19.81 11.94 -29.96
CA ALA A 505 -21.09 11.23 -29.97
C ALA A 505 -20.99 9.84 -29.34
N ARG A 506 -19.97 9.04 -29.71
CA ARG A 506 -19.72 7.71 -29.12
C ARG A 506 -19.35 7.80 -27.65
N GLN A 507 -18.49 8.75 -27.28
CA GLN A 507 -18.13 9.00 -25.88
C GLN A 507 -19.37 9.35 -25.04
N TRP A 508 -20.28 10.17 -25.56
CA TRP A 508 -21.54 10.47 -24.90
C TRP A 508 -22.45 9.24 -24.80
N ALA A 509 -22.71 8.57 -25.92
CA ALA A 509 -23.64 7.43 -25.98
C ALA A 509 -23.18 6.28 -25.07
N THR A 510 -21.91 5.87 -25.14
CA THR A 510 -21.36 4.83 -24.28
C THR A 510 -21.39 5.22 -22.80
N THR A 511 -21.13 6.49 -22.47
CA THR A 511 -21.20 6.93 -21.08
C THR A 511 -22.63 6.85 -20.53
N VAL A 512 -23.61 7.34 -21.30
CA VAL A 512 -25.00 7.41 -20.85
C VAL A 512 -25.65 6.03 -20.82
N GLU A 513 -25.43 5.19 -21.83
CA GLU A 513 -25.93 3.81 -21.87
C GLU A 513 -25.47 3.03 -20.64
N MET A 514 -24.14 2.99 -20.40
CA MET A 514 -23.60 2.30 -19.23
C MET A 514 -24.06 2.87 -17.90
N LEU A 515 -24.18 4.19 -17.81
CA LEU A 515 -24.68 4.85 -16.60
C LEU A 515 -26.13 4.45 -16.31
N LEU A 516 -26.99 4.42 -17.31
CA LEU A 516 -28.40 4.07 -17.15
C LEU A 516 -28.57 2.59 -16.82
N ASP A 517 -27.79 1.71 -17.45
CA ASP A 517 -27.75 0.28 -17.13
C ASP A 517 -27.32 0.08 -15.67
N ASP A 518 -26.20 0.70 -15.25
CA ASP A 518 -25.69 0.56 -13.89
C ASP A 518 -26.65 1.14 -12.83
N LEU A 519 -27.42 2.19 -13.16
CA LEU A 519 -28.46 2.75 -12.28
C LEU A 519 -29.71 1.88 -12.23
N ALA A 520 -30.11 1.26 -13.34
CA ALA A 520 -31.25 0.35 -13.40
C ALA A 520 -31.04 -0.90 -12.54
N ASP A 521 -29.79 -1.33 -12.38
CA ASP A 521 -29.40 -2.44 -11.50
C ASP A 521 -29.46 -2.10 -9.99
N LEU A 522 -29.58 -0.82 -9.62
CA LEU A 522 -29.72 -0.39 -8.23
C LEU A 522 -31.18 -0.40 -7.76
N PRO A 523 -31.44 -0.64 -6.46
CA PRO A 523 -32.76 -0.42 -5.88
C PRO A 523 -33.28 1.00 -6.17
N ALA A 524 -34.55 1.15 -6.52
CA ALA A 524 -35.15 2.42 -6.91
C ALA A 524 -35.07 3.51 -5.81
N GLU A 525 -34.86 3.11 -4.55
CA GLU A 525 -34.70 4.04 -3.42
C GLU A 525 -33.29 4.62 -3.29
N ARG A 526 -32.32 4.09 -4.05
CA ARG A 526 -30.91 4.50 -4.00
C ARG A 526 -30.55 5.61 -4.98
N TRP A 527 -31.45 5.97 -5.91
CA TRP A 527 -31.16 7.01 -6.88
C TRP A 527 -32.40 7.76 -7.35
N CYS A 528 -32.18 8.94 -7.93
CA CYS A 528 -33.21 9.72 -8.59
C CYS A 528 -32.63 10.46 -9.79
N ALA A 529 -33.52 10.88 -10.71
CA ALA A 529 -33.16 11.70 -11.85
C ALA A 529 -33.60 13.15 -11.64
N VAL A 530 -32.81 14.07 -12.18
CA VAL A 530 -33.12 15.50 -12.29
C VAL A 530 -32.70 15.95 -13.67
N THR A 531 -33.51 16.78 -14.32
CA THR A 531 -33.10 17.39 -15.59
C THR A 531 -32.43 18.74 -15.37
N HIS A 532 -31.45 19.05 -16.22
CA HIS A 532 -30.80 20.35 -16.24
C HIS A 532 -31.80 21.47 -16.52
N GLU A 533 -32.82 21.19 -17.34
CA GLU A 533 -33.90 22.10 -17.67
C GLU A 533 -34.76 22.44 -16.45
N GLU A 534 -35.14 21.46 -15.62
CA GLU A 534 -35.80 21.68 -14.33
C GLU A 534 -34.91 22.49 -13.39
N MET A 535 -33.62 22.17 -13.32
CA MET A 535 -32.66 22.88 -12.48
C MET A 535 -32.50 24.36 -12.88
N LEU A 536 -32.65 24.69 -14.16
CA LEU A 536 -32.65 26.08 -14.63
C LEU A 536 -33.99 26.79 -14.41
N ALA A 537 -35.11 26.08 -14.54
CA ALA A 537 -36.44 26.65 -14.41
C ALA A 537 -36.80 26.96 -12.94
N ASP A 538 -36.46 26.06 -12.01
CA ASP A 538 -36.69 26.24 -10.58
C ASP A 538 -35.53 25.69 -9.72
N PRO A 539 -34.38 26.41 -9.66
CA PRO A 539 -33.23 25.97 -8.89
C PRO A 539 -33.51 25.73 -7.40
N ASN A 540 -34.35 26.59 -6.80
CA ASN A 540 -34.67 26.52 -5.37
C ASN A 540 -35.61 25.34 -5.07
N GLY A 541 -36.62 25.10 -5.91
CA GLY A 541 -37.51 23.95 -5.77
C GLY A 541 -36.79 22.63 -5.97
N VAL A 542 -35.94 22.52 -6.99
CA VAL A 542 -35.16 21.29 -7.26
C VAL A 542 -34.20 20.99 -6.10
N VAL A 543 -33.41 21.98 -5.65
CA VAL A 543 -32.45 21.77 -4.55
C VAL A 543 -33.16 21.53 -3.22
N GLY A 544 -34.27 22.22 -2.96
CA GLY A 544 -35.11 21.98 -1.79
C GLY A 544 -35.66 20.56 -1.75
N ALA A 545 -36.22 20.08 -2.88
CA ALA A 545 -36.74 18.72 -2.99
C ALA A 545 -35.65 17.64 -2.82
N LEU A 546 -34.45 17.86 -3.37
CA LEU A 546 -33.32 16.95 -3.18
C LEU A 546 -32.81 16.96 -1.72
N ALA A 547 -32.71 18.13 -1.09
CA ALA A 547 -32.34 18.27 0.32
C ALA A 547 -33.31 17.51 1.22
N GLU A 548 -34.62 17.67 1.00
CA GLU A 548 -35.65 16.95 1.73
C GLU A 548 -35.53 15.43 1.57
N ARG A 549 -35.35 14.93 0.34
CA ARG A 549 -35.15 13.51 0.04
C ARG A 549 -33.92 12.91 0.73
N MET A 550 -32.85 13.70 0.87
CA MET A 550 -31.63 13.31 1.58
C MET A 550 -31.74 13.41 3.11
N GLY A 551 -32.84 13.98 3.64
CA GLY A 551 -33.02 14.25 5.06
C GLY A 551 -32.19 15.42 5.58
N LEU A 552 -31.94 16.44 4.74
CA LEU A 552 -31.11 17.60 5.06
C LEU A 552 -31.96 18.85 5.28
N GLN A 553 -31.41 19.81 6.03
CA GLN A 553 -32.03 21.13 6.20
C GLN A 553 -31.60 22.08 5.08
N TRP A 554 -32.59 22.72 4.44
CA TRP A 554 -32.39 23.78 3.47
C TRP A 554 -32.82 25.13 4.05
N ASP A 555 -31.83 25.98 4.37
CA ASP A 555 -31.99 27.25 5.09
C ASP A 555 -31.35 28.45 4.37
N ARG A 556 -30.70 28.24 3.22
CA ARG A 556 -30.07 29.29 2.42
C ARG A 556 -30.56 29.21 0.96
N PRO A 557 -31.62 29.93 0.57
CA PRO A 557 -32.10 29.92 -0.80
C PRO A 557 -31.03 30.43 -1.78
N LEU A 558 -31.04 29.87 -2.99
CA LEU A 558 -30.18 30.29 -4.09
C LEU A 558 -30.64 31.66 -4.61
N PRO A 559 -29.70 32.52 -5.06
CA PRO A 559 -30.04 33.79 -5.70
C PRO A 559 -30.82 33.55 -7.00
N GLU A 560 -31.65 34.52 -7.38
CA GLU A 560 -32.53 34.48 -8.56
C GLU A 560 -31.75 34.32 -9.88
N ALA A 561 -30.52 34.84 -9.92
CA ALA A 561 -29.54 34.55 -10.97
C ALA A 561 -28.40 33.69 -10.39
N LEU A 562 -28.26 32.46 -10.89
CA LEU A 562 -27.15 31.59 -10.52
C LEU A 562 -25.85 32.08 -11.17
N PRO A 563 -24.74 32.15 -10.43
CA PRO A 563 -23.45 32.47 -11.01
C PRO A 563 -23.00 31.39 -12.01
N ASN A 564 -22.20 31.78 -13.00
CA ASN A 564 -21.57 30.81 -13.90
C ASN A 564 -20.69 29.84 -13.09
N SER A 565 -20.86 28.54 -13.31
CA SER A 565 -20.00 27.53 -12.68
C SER A 565 -18.55 27.71 -13.13
N LYS A 566 -17.59 27.35 -12.26
CA LYS A 566 -16.14 27.32 -12.54
C LYS A 566 -15.75 26.52 -13.79
N SER A 567 -16.62 25.64 -14.27
CA SER A 567 -16.40 24.76 -15.44
C SER A 567 -17.01 25.26 -16.76
N THR A 568 -17.57 26.49 -16.75
CA THR A 568 -18.23 27.13 -17.90
C THR A 568 -17.19 27.62 -18.92
N LEU A 569 -17.37 27.26 -20.20
CA LEU A 569 -16.47 27.69 -21.28
C LEU A 569 -16.81 29.07 -21.84
N ASP A 570 -18.08 29.31 -22.17
CA ASP A 570 -18.63 30.62 -22.55
C ASP A 570 -19.98 30.80 -21.85
N ALA A 571 -20.48 32.04 -21.80
CA ALA A 571 -21.78 32.37 -21.21
C ALA A 571 -22.90 31.43 -21.73
N PRO A 572 -23.81 30.94 -20.85
CA PRO A 572 -24.93 30.11 -21.25
C PRO A 572 -25.84 30.85 -22.24
N ALA A 573 -26.10 30.27 -23.41
CA ALA A 573 -27.10 30.75 -24.36
C ALA A 573 -27.85 29.54 -24.96
N ALA A 574 -29.18 29.63 -25.04
CA ALA A 574 -30.04 28.50 -25.43
C ALA A 574 -29.71 27.97 -26.84
N ASP A 575 -29.39 28.86 -27.79
CA ASP A 575 -29.07 28.51 -29.17
C ASP A 575 -27.57 28.26 -29.43
N LYS A 576 -26.71 28.31 -28.39
CA LYS A 576 -25.26 28.14 -28.55
C LYS A 576 -24.91 26.82 -29.25
N TRP A 577 -25.69 25.77 -28.99
CA TRP A 577 -25.41 24.45 -29.54
C TRP A 577 -25.54 24.40 -31.06
N ARG A 578 -26.34 25.30 -31.66
CA ARG A 578 -26.59 25.37 -33.11
C ARG A 578 -25.31 25.64 -33.92
N ARG A 579 -24.26 26.18 -33.29
CA ARG A 579 -22.94 26.33 -33.91
C ARG A 579 -22.34 25.00 -34.41
N ASN A 580 -22.77 23.88 -33.82
CA ASN A 580 -22.35 22.53 -34.16
C ASN A 580 -23.52 21.70 -34.73
N GLU A 581 -24.64 22.31 -35.13
CA GLU A 581 -25.88 21.62 -35.55
C GLU A 581 -25.61 20.62 -36.67
N GLU A 582 -24.95 21.04 -37.76
CA GLU A 582 -24.63 20.16 -38.89
C GLU A 582 -23.76 18.96 -38.49
N ALA A 583 -22.80 19.16 -37.60
CA ALA A 583 -21.92 18.08 -37.13
C ALA A 583 -22.67 17.08 -36.26
N ILE A 584 -23.60 17.55 -35.42
CA ILE A 584 -24.43 16.72 -34.56
C ILE A 584 -25.45 15.93 -35.38
N GLU A 585 -26.10 16.54 -36.37
CA GLU A 585 -27.07 15.87 -37.23
C GLU A 585 -26.43 14.71 -38.03
N ARG A 586 -25.15 14.83 -38.45
CA ARG A 586 -24.42 13.72 -39.11
C ARG A 586 -24.26 12.49 -38.22
N VAL A 587 -24.06 12.68 -36.92
CA VAL A 587 -23.79 11.61 -35.95
C VAL A 587 -25.02 11.26 -35.10
N TRP A 588 -26.16 11.90 -35.34
CA TRP A 588 -27.37 11.73 -34.52
C TRP A 588 -27.86 10.28 -34.47
N HIS A 589 -27.70 9.53 -35.58
CA HIS A 589 -28.04 8.11 -35.64
C HIS A 589 -27.28 7.24 -34.62
N LEU A 590 -26.10 7.67 -34.15
CA LEU A 590 -25.32 6.99 -33.10
C LEU A 590 -25.81 7.29 -31.68
N VAL A 591 -26.60 8.35 -31.52
CA VAL A 591 -26.99 8.97 -30.24
C VAL A 591 -28.48 8.78 -29.97
N ALA A 592 -29.30 8.78 -31.03
CA ALA A 592 -30.75 8.79 -30.95
C ALA A 592 -31.35 7.68 -30.07
N PRO A 593 -30.91 6.40 -30.15
CA PRO A 593 -31.46 5.35 -29.29
C PRO A 593 -31.20 5.60 -27.80
N THR A 594 -29.96 5.96 -27.46
CA THR A 594 -29.57 6.26 -26.08
C THR A 594 -30.24 7.55 -25.57
N ALA A 595 -30.42 8.54 -26.44
CA ALA A 595 -31.13 9.79 -26.12
C ALA A 595 -32.61 9.56 -25.78
N GLU A 596 -33.30 8.74 -26.57
CA GLU A 596 -34.70 8.38 -26.30
C GLU A 596 -34.83 7.60 -24.99
N HIS A 597 -33.91 6.66 -24.73
CA HIS A 597 -33.86 5.93 -23.48
C HIS A 597 -33.61 6.86 -22.27
N ALA A 598 -32.61 7.74 -22.37
CA ALA A 598 -32.27 8.70 -21.32
C ALA A 598 -33.41 9.67 -21.01
N ALA A 599 -34.10 10.17 -22.04
CA ALA A 599 -35.28 11.03 -21.88
C ALA A 599 -36.43 10.28 -21.19
N THR A 600 -36.65 9.01 -21.54
CA THR A 600 -37.66 8.15 -20.91
C THR A 600 -37.36 7.91 -19.43
N VAL A 601 -36.10 7.64 -19.10
CA VAL A 601 -35.64 7.45 -17.72
C VAL A 601 -35.78 8.75 -16.92
N ALA A 602 -35.42 9.89 -17.51
CA ALA A 602 -35.52 11.20 -16.86
C ALA A 602 -36.98 11.66 -16.66
N ALA A 603 -37.89 11.31 -17.57
CA ALA A 603 -39.31 11.65 -17.49
C ALA A 603 -40.14 10.68 -16.63
N SER A 604 -39.62 9.49 -16.34
CA SER A 604 -40.26 8.53 -15.44
C SER A 604 -40.23 9.07 -14.00
N PRO A 605 -41.25 8.81 -13.15
CA PRO A 605 -41.19 9.12 -11.73
C PRO A 605 -40.21 8.16 -11.05
N VAL A 606 -38.92 8.33 -11.32
CA VAL A 606 -37.85 7.52 -10.75
C VAL A 606 -37.77 7.86 -9.26
N GLY A 607 -38.10 6.86 -8.44
CA GLY A 607 -37.58 6.65 -7.10
C GLY A 607 -37.78 7.79 -6.10
N THR A 608 -38.63 7.58 -5.09
CA THR A 608 -38.47 8.34 -3.84
C THR A 608 -37.15 7.91 -3.20
N MET A 609 -36.02 8.56 -3.52
CA MET A 609 -34.80 8.40 -2.75
C MET A 609 -35.16 8.70 -1.28
N ARG A 610 -35.26 7.63 -0.47
CA ARG A 610 -35.77 7.66 0.91
C ARG A 610 -34.71 7.07 1.81
N MET A 611 -33.90 7.95 2.38
CA MET A 611 -32.86 7.57 3.34
C MET A 611 -33.48 7.40 4.75
N ALA A 612 -34.36 6.41 4.96
CA ALA A 612 -35.08 6.20 6.23
C ALA A 612 -34.23 5.50 7.33
N GLY A 613 -34.47 5.86 8.60
CA GLY A 613 -33.77 5.34 9.80
C GLY A 613 -34.11 3.89 10.20
N PRO A 614 -33.44 3.31 11.23
CA PRO A 614 -33.37 1.86 11.42
C PRO A 614 -34.72 1.26 11.83
N SER A 615 -35.26 0.36 11.00
CA SER A 615 -36.51 -0.36 11.26
C SER A 615 -36.29 -1.83 11.65
N THR A 616 -36.94 -2.22 12.74
CA THR A 616 -36.97 -3.49 13.47
C THR A 616 -37.44 -4.74 12.69
N LYS A 617 -37.75 -4.63 11.40
CA LYS A 617 -38.12 -5.78 10.55
C LYS A 617 -36.91 -6.56 9.99
N LEU A 618 -35.69 -6.09 10.26
CA LEU A 618 -34.44 -6.76 9.84
C LEU A 618 -34.16 -8.02 10.66
N ALA A 619 -34.54 -8.08 11.95
CA ALA A 619 -34.25 -9.23 12.82
C ALA A 619 -34.98 -10.51 12.39
N GLU A 620 -36.26 -10.40 12.03
CA GLU A 620 -37.08 -11.57 11.63
C GLU A 620 -36.73 -12.07 10.21
N ARG A 621 -36.33 -11.15 9.31
CA ARG A 621 -35.87 -11.49 7.97
C ARG A 621 -34.47 -12.09 7.98
N VAL A 622 -33.60 -11.62 8.88
CA VAL A 622 -32.27 -12.21 9.18
C VAL A 622 -32.40 -13.61 9.75
N GLN A 623 -33.42 -13.93 10.55
CA GLN A 623 -33.61 -15.29 11.07
C GLN A 623 -34.01 -16.29 9.96
N ARG A 624 -34.88 -15.90 9.02
CA ARG A 624 -35.30 -16.75 7.88
C ARG A 624 -34.24 -16.85 6.78
N GLN A 625 -33.51 -15.75 6.50
CA GLN A 625 -32.37 -15.80 5.60
C GLN A 625 -31.16 -16.47 6.23
N ARG A 626 -30.97 -16.48 7.56
CA ARG A 626 -29.94 -17.32 8.20
C ARG A 626 -30.16 -18.80 7.94
N ALA A 627 -31.41 -19.27 7.96
CA ALA A 627 -31.74 -20.67 7.66
C ALA A 627 -31.52 -21.02 6.18
N ALA A 628 -31.72 -20.07 5.25
CA ALA A 628 -31.49 -20.30 3.81
C ALA A 628 -30.05 -20.01 3.35
N VAL A 629 -29.34 -19.10 4.01
CA VAL A 629 -27.95 -18.69 3.70
C VAL A 629 -26.94 -19.62 4.37
N GLN A 630 -27.27 -20.25 5.51
CA GLN A 630 -26.46 -21.38 6.02
C GLN A 630 -26.35 -22.53 5.01
N ALA A 631 -27.23 -22.60 4.01
CA ALA A 631 -27.17 -23.60 2.95
C ALA A 631 -26.42 -23.15 1.68
N ALA A 632 -26.04 -21.87 1.49
CA ALA A 632 -25.71 -21.37 0.14
C ALA A 632 -24.55 -20.35 -0.03
N GLY A 633 -23.70 -20.06 0.97
CA GLY A 633 -22.62 -19.07 0.80
C GLY A 633 -21.28 -19.42 1.45
N HIS A 634 -20.37 -20.01 0.68
CA HIS A 634 -18.96 -20.25 1.00
C HIS A 634 -18.21 -20.38 -0.33
N GLU A 635 -17.21 -19.55 -0.62
CA GLU A 635 -15.92 -20.17 -1.02
C GLU A 635 -15.17 -20.42 0.28
N ALA A 636 -15.72 -21.36 1.06
CA ALA A 636 -15.05 -21.96 2.20
C ALA A 636 -13.68 -22.39 1.71
N PHE A 637 -12.64 -22.12 2.49
CA PHE A 637 -11.61 -23.13 2.59
C PHE A 637 -12.34 -24.47 2.82
N ARG A 638 -12.36 -25.30 1.79
CA ARG A 638 -12.98 -26.61 1.81
C ARG A 638 -11.83 -27.60 1.82
N SER A 639 -12.01 -28.65 2.60
CA SER A 639 -11.16 -29.81 2.49
C SER A 639 -12.01 -30.98 2.05
N VAL A 640 -11.59 -31.66 0.98
CA VAL A 640 -12.17 -32.94 0.57
C VAL A 640 -11.23 -34.02 1.05
N HIS A 641 -11.74 -35.00 1.78
CA HIS A 641 -10.94 -36.10 2.29
C HIS A 641 -11.54 -37.45 1.96
N THR A 642 -10.71 -38.47 1.90
CA THR A 642 -11.18 -39.86 1.87
C THR A 642 -11.62 -40.30 3.27
N SER A 643 -12.56 -41.24 3.36
CA SER A 643 -12.98 -41.82 4.64
C SER A 643 -11.81 -42.50 5.36
N SER A 644 -10.87 -43.07 4.62
CA SER A 644 -9.65 -43.70 5.15
C SER A 644 -8.78 -42.75 5.99
N VAL A 645 -8.72 -41.46 5.65
CA VAL A 645 -7.97 -40.47 6.46
C VAL A 645 -8.66 -40.21 7.79
N ALA A 646 -9.99 -40.03 7.79
CA ALA A 646 -10.75 -39.82 9.02
C ALA A 646 -10.65 -41.03 9.95
N GLU A 647 -10.76 -42.25 9.40
CA GLU A 647 -10.63 -43.49 10.14
C GLU A 647 -9.21 -43.67 10.71
N LEU A 648 -8.17 -43.33 9.95
CA LEU A 648 -6.78 -43.38 10.41
C LEU A 648 -6.57 -42.46 11.61
N LEU A 649 -6.97 -41.18 11.51
CA LEU A 649 -6.81 -40.20 12.59
C LEU A 649 -7.62 -40.59 13.83
N ALA A 650 -8.86 -41.04 13.64
CA ALA A 650 -9.73 -41.48 14.73
C ALA A 650 -9.19 -42.71 15.46
N LYS A 651 -8.71 -43.73 14.74
CA LYS A 651 -8.09 -44.93 15.33
C LYS A 651 -6.77 -44.63 16.02
N ALA A 652 -5.98 -43.71 15.48
CA ALA A 652 -4.74 -43.28 16.09
C ALA A 652 -4.97 -42.41 17.34
N GLY A 653 -6.13 -41.76 17.47
CA GLY A 653 -6.39 -40.77 18.51
C GLY A 653 -5.51 -39.53 18.36
N MET A 654 -5.14 -39.19 17.13
CA MET A 654 -4.17 -38.15 16.80
C MET A 654 -4.74 -37.18 15.77
N SER A 655 -4.16 -35.98 15.74
CA SER A 655 -4.43 -34.93 14.76
C SER A 655 -3.17 -34.62 13.98
N VAL A 656 -3.32 -33.91 12.87
CA VAL A 656 -2.20 -33.45 12.05
C VAL A 656 -2.19 -31.93 12.06
N ILE A 657 -1.01 -31.34 12.15
CA ILE A 657 -0.81 -29.92 11.96
C ILE A 657 -0.05 -29.70 10.66
N ALA A 658 -0.54 -28.77 9.84
CA ALA A 658 0.12 -28.34 8.62
C ALA A 658 0.28 -26.82 8.61
N THR A 659 1.41 -26.32 8.14
CA THR A 659 1.67 -24.88 8.01
C THR A 659 1.61 -24.44 6.56
N THR A 660 1.19 -23.19 6.35
CA THR A 660 1.03 -22.59 5.01
C THR A 660 1.58 -21.16 5.07
N TYR A 661 2.75 -20.94 4.49
CA TYR A 661 3.45 -19.69 4.75
C TYR A 661 2.86 -18.53 3.94
N GLN A 662 2.29 -18.81 2.77
CA GLN A 662 1.70 -17.79 1.90
C GLN A 662 0.33 -17.33 2.36
N SER A 663 -0.55 -18.28 2.69
CA SER A 663 -1.89 -18.00 3.20
C SER A 663 -1.89 -17.59 4.67
N GLY A 664 -0.73 -17.64 5.34
CA GLY A 664 -0.60 -17.24 6.74
C GLY A 664 -1.37 -18.13 7.69
N ARG A 665 -1.57 -19.41 7.34
CA ARG A 665 -2.40 -20.34 8.12
C ARG A 665 -1.60 -21.48 8.73
N VAL A 666 -1.97 -21.82 9.95
CA VAL A 666 -1.72 -23.12 10.59
C VAL A 666 -3.04 -23.89 10.54
N VAL A 667 -3.00 -25.12 10.05
CA VAL A 667 -4.17 -25.95 9.76
C VAL A 667 -4.12 -27.19 10.67
N LEU A 668 -5.12 -27.36 11.53
CA LEU A 668 -5.29 -28.57 12.34
C LEU A 668 -6.29 -29.51 11.67
N LEU A 669 -5.86 -30.71 11.32
CA LEU A 669 -6.70 -31.80 10.76
C LEU A 669 -7.08 -32.73 11.91
N ARG A 670 -8.33 -32.64 12.35
CA ARG A 670 -8.83 -33.28 13.58
C ARG A 670 -9.96 -34.28 13.24
N PRO A 671 -9.91 -35.53 13.72
CA PRO A 671 -11.04 -36.46 13.58
C PRO A 671 -12.27 -35.94 14.33
N SER A 672 -13.37 -35.76 13.62
CA SER A 672 -14.65 -35.32 14.18
C SER A 672 -15.50 -36.52 14.64
N ALA A 673 -16.47 -36.27 15.53
CA ALA A 673 -17.34 -37.30 16.10
C ALA A 673 -18.28 -37.95 15.06
N ASP A 674 -18.57 -37.24 13.97
CA ASP A 674 -19.39 -37.69 12.83
C ASP A 674 -18.61 -38.54 11.81
N GLY A 675 -17.33 -38.84 12.06
CA GLY A 675 -16.48 -39.60 11.15
C GLY A 675 -15.89 -38.80 9.99
N ALA A 676 -16.02 -37.47 10.00
CA ALA A 676 -15.33 -36.56 9.08
C ALA A 676 -13.98 -36.07 9.65
N VAL A 677 -13.18 -35.39 8.83
CA VAL A 677 -12.03 -34.60 9.30
C VAL A 677 -12.44 -33.14 9.43
N ASN A 678 -12.41 -32.61 10.65
CA ASN A 678 -12.50 -31.18 10.90
C ASN A 678 -11.17 -30.52 10.53
N THR A 679 -11.23 -29.50 9.68
CA THR A 679 -10.04 -28.72 9.31
C THR A 679 -10.13 -27.32 9.89
N HIS A 680 -9.36 -27.08 10.94
CA HIS A 680 -9.41 -25.86 11.75
C HIS A 680 -8.24 -24.93 11.44
N LEU A 681 -8.53 -23.66 11.18
CA LEU A 681 -7.55 -22.68 10.70
C LEU A 681 -7.18 -21.68 11.79
N LYS A 682 -5.88 -21.41 11.92
CA LYS A 682 -5.32 -20.36 12.78
C LYS A 682 -4.43 -19.43 11.99
N ALA A 683 -4.47 -18.13 12.26
CA ALA A 683 -3.68 -17.14 11.56
C ALA A 683 -2.36 -16.88 12.28
N PHE A 684 -1.26 -16.99 11.54
CA PHE A 684 0.07 -16.67 12.02
C PHE A 684 0.83 -15.90 10.93
N PRO A 685 1.78 -15.01 11.30
CA PRO A 685 2.57 -14.28 10.32
C PRO A 685 3.54 -15.25 9.63
N ARG A 686 3.20 -15.72 8.44
CA ARG A 686 4.06 -16.57 7.60
C ARG A 686 4.57 -17.83 8.36
N PRO A 687 3.68 -18.73 8.82
CA PRO A 687 4.08 -19.93 9.54
C PRO A 687 4.87 -20.87 8.63
N MET A 688 6.03 -21.33 9.09
CA MET A 688 6.98 -22.14 8.34
C MET A 688 7.19 -23.49 9.04
N GLY A 689 8.40 -23.82 9.50
CA GLY A 689 8.65 -25.07 10.23
C GLY A 689 7.82 -25.16 11.51
N VAL A 690 7.39 -26.37 11.87
CA VAL A 690 6.70 -26.67 13.13
C VAL A 690 7.30 -27.91 13.79
N ALA A 691 7.47 -27.89 15.10
CA ALA A 691 7.97 -29.01 15.88
C ALA A 691 7.00 -29.35 17.01
N VAL A 692 6.77 -30.64 17.24
CA VAL A 692 5.87 -31.13 18.29
C VAL A 692 6.65 -32.04 19.23
N ARG A 693 6.54 -31.80 20.54
CA ARG A 693 7.09 -32.64 21.61
C ARG A 693 6.05 -32.80 22.71
N ARG A 694 5.25 -33.88 22.63
CA ARG A 694 4.17 -34.19 23.60
C ARG A 694 3.25 -32.98 23.79
N ASP A 695 3.30 -32.36 24.98
CA ASP A 695 2.51 -31.20 25.41
C ASP A 695 3.06 -29.85 24.93
N THR A 696 4.19 -29.82 24.20
CA THR A 696 4.79 -28.57 23.69
C THR A 696 4.82 -28.56 22.16
N LEU A 697 4.54 -27.40 21.60
CA LEU A 697 4.58 -27.12 20.17
C LEU A 697 5.44 -25.87 19.93
N ALA A 698 6.36 -25.93 18.98
CA ALA A 698 7.09 -24.77 18.48
C ALA A 698 6.70 -24.46 17.04
N LEU A 699 6.46 -23.18 16.76
CA LEU A 699 6.09 -22.68 15.43
C LEU A 699 7.07 -21.58 15.01
N GLY A 700 7.79 -21.80 13.90
CA GLY A 700 8.60 -20.78 13.26
C GLY A 700 7.74 -19.87 12.39
N THR A 701 7.92 -18.56 12.53
CA THR A 701 7.27 -17.53 11.70
C THR A 701 8.33 -16.73 10.93
N SER A 702 7.94 -15.64 10.27
CA SER A 702 8.86 -14.79 9.49
C SER A 702 10.11 -14.32 10.25
N ASN A 703 10.01 -14.10 11.56
CA ASN A 703 11.10 -13.53 12.35
C ASN A 703 11.17 -14.01 13.81
N SER A 704 10.38 -15.01 14.17
CA SER A 704 10.30 -15.51 15.55
C SER A 704 10.00 -17.00 15.61
N VAL A 705 10.30 -17.61 16.76
CA VAL A 705 9.85 -18.95 17.14
C VAL A 705 8.91 -18.82 18.31
N TRP A 706 7.67 -19.28 18.15
CA TRP A 706 6.65 -19.28 19.19
C TRP A 706 6.58 -20.65 19.84
N GLN A 707 6.67 -20.70 21.16
CA GLN A 707 6.43 -21.91 21.94
C GLN A 707 5.02 -21.87 22.54
N PHE A 708 4.29 -22.96 22.36
CA PHE A 708 2.97 -23.21 22.93
C PHE A 708 3.02 -24.44 23.81
N ASP A 709 2.44 -24.34 25.00
CA ASP A 709 2.30 -25.48 25.91
C ASP A 709 0.82 -25.82 26.08
N ASN A 710 0.53 -27.11 26.14
CA ASN A 710 -0.81 -27.65 26.35
C ASN A 710 -1.31 -27.35 27.77
N GLN A 711 -2.57 -26.95 27.87
CA GLN A 711 -3.28 -26.66 29.11
C GLN A 711 -4.59 -27.48 29.18
N PRO A 712 -4.54 -28.71 29.72
CA PRO A 712 -5.70 -29.61 29.76
C PRO A 712 -6.90 -29.03 30.53
N THR A 713 -6.65 -28.28 31.60
CA THR A 713 -7.70 -27.62 32.41
C THR A 713 -8.41 -26.52 31.63
N LEU A 714 -7.73 -25.83 30.73
CA LEU A 714 -8.32 -24.84 29.83
C LEU A 714 -9.10 -25.52 28.70
N ALA A 715 -8.58 -26.62 28.15
CA ALA A 715 -9.25 -27.39 27.09
C ALA A 715 -10.67 -27.80 27.51
N ALA A 716 -10.85 -28.26 28.75
CA ALA A 716 -12.16 -28.64 29.31
C ALA A 716 -13.15 -27.46 29.49
N ARG A 717 -12.67 -26.22 29.41
CA ARG A 717 -13.45 -25.00 29.61
C ARG A 717 -13.64 -24.18 28.32
N LEU A 718 -13.09 -24.65 27.20
CA LEU A 718 -13.27 -23.97 25.93
C LEU A 718 -14.75 -23.99 25.51
N PRO A 719 -15.28 -22.87 24.99
CA PRO A 719 -16.66 -22.81 24.52
C PRO A 719 -16.84 -23.67 23.26
N GLY A 720 -17.99 -24.35 23.16
CA GLY A 720 -18.39 -25.12 21.97
C GLY A 720 -18.93 -26.50 22.29
N ASP A 721 -19.60 -27.12 21.32
CA ASP A 721 -20.22 -28.44 21.47
C ASP A 721 -19.22 -29.60 21.38
N ALA A 722 -18.00 -29.34 20.88
CA ALA A 722 -16.94 -30.33 20.76
C ALA A 722 -16.08 -30.39 22.04
N THR A 723 -15.82 -31.61 22.53
CA THR A 723 -14.91 -31.82 23.65
C THR A 723 -13.45 -31.75 23.17
N HIS A 724 -12.75 -30.68 23.56
CA HIS A 724 -11.32 -30.52 23.29
C HIS A 724 -10.50 -31.31 24.32
N ASP A 725 -9.50 -32.06 23.86
CA ASP A 725 -8.61 -32.86 24.72
C ASP A 725 -7.22 -32.21 24.93
N ALA A 726 -6.94 -31.13 24.21
CA ALA A 726 -5.77 -30.27 24.42
C ALA A 726 -6.08 -28.82 24.04
N CYS A 727 -5.36 -27.89 24.66
CA CYS A 727 -5.40 -26.46 24.35
C CYS A 727 -3.99 -25.89 24.45
N PHE A 728 -3.36 -25.65 23.30
CA PHE A 728 -2.02 -25.10 23.20
C PHE A 728 -2.07 -23.58 23.33
N VAL A 729 -1.37 -23.05 24.33
CA VAL A 729 -1.32 -21.62 24.65
C VAL A 729 0.11 -21.11 24.56
N ALA A 730 0.32 -19.95 23.94
CA ALA A 730 1.64 -19.35 23.81
C ALA A 730 2.26 -19.08 25.18
N ARG A 731 3.51 -19.54 25.39
CA ARG A 731 4.26 -19.36 26.65
C ARG A 731 5.56 -18.59 26.49
N ALA A 732 6.16 -18.65 25.30
CA ALA A 732 7.36 -17.89 24.97
C ALA A 732 7.37 -17.54 23.48
N ALA A 733 8.02 -16.44 23.14
CA ALA A 733 8.37 -16.08 21.78
C ALA A 733 9.84 -15.68 21.75
N HIS A 734 10.63 -16.31 20.89
CA HIS A 734 12.03 -15.97 20.67
C HIS A 734 12.16 -15.18 19.37
N ILE A 735 12.78 -14.01 19.41
CA ILE A 735 12.95 -13.16 18.21
C ILE A 735 14.27 -13.51 17.53
N THR A 736 14.19 -14.15 16.37
CA THR A 736 15.35 -14.62 15.60
C THR A 736 15.80 -13.63 14.53
N GLY A 737 14.93 -12.70 14.13
CA GLY A 737 15.05 -12.06 12.82
C GLY A 737 14.70 -13.03 11.68
N ASP A 738 14.76 -12.57 10.43
CA ASP A 738 14.43 -13.40 9.26
C ASP A 738 15.58 -14.36 8.92
N ILE A 739 15.59 -15.52 9.59
CA ILE A 739 16.54 -16.61 9.37
C ILE A 739 15.99 -17.70 8.43
N ALA A 740 14.79 -17.48 7.86
CA ALA A 740 14.07 -18.44 7.02
C ALA A 740 13.97 -19.84 7.66
N ILE A 741 13.24 -19.93 8.77
CA ILE A 741 13.07 -21.16 9.58
C ILE A 741 12.38 -22.25 8.76
N HIS A 742 13.13 -23.21 8.25
CA HIS A 742 12.59 -24.17 7.28
C HIS A 742 12.02 -25.42 7.92
N GLU A 743 12.72 -25.94 8.91
CA GLU A 743 12.30 -27.15 9.62
C GLU A 743 12.82 -27.09 11.05
N MET A 744 12.12 -27.72 11.97
CA MET A 744 12.49 -27.72 13.38
C MET A 744 12.22 -29.08 13.99
N ALA A 745 12.99 -29.46 15.01
CA ALA A 745 12.75 -30.66 15.79
C ALA A 745 13.27 -30.49 17.21
N TYR A 746 12.57 -31.10 18.17
CA TYR A 746 13.09 -31.25 19.52
C TYR A 746 14.00 -32.48 19.58
N ASP A 747 15.13 -32.34 20.27
CA ASP A 747 15.95 -33.50 20.64
C ASP A 747 15.42 -34.21 21.91
N ARG A 748 16.11 -35.28 22.30
CA ARG A 748 15.76 -36.10 23.47
C ARG A 748 15.84 -35.35 24.80
N ASP A 749 16.66 -34.31 24.86
CA ASP A 749 16.87 -33.48 26.05
C ASP A 749 15.91 -32.28 26.06
N GLY A 750 15.15 -32.09 24.98
CA GLY A 750 14.13 -31.09 24.84
C GLY A 750 14.64 -29.76 24.28
N GLU A 751 15.88 -29.69 23.78
CA GLU A 751 16.41 -28.54 23.06
C GLU A 751 15.77 -28.47 21.67
N LEU A 752 15.35 -27.27 21.27
CA LEU A 752 14.76 -27.04 19.95
C LEU A 752 15.87 -26.74 18.94
N TRP A 753 15.97 -27.61 17.94
CA TRP A 753 16.85 -27.44 16.79
C TRP A 753 16.08 -26.82 15.63
N VAL A 754 16.70 -25.84 14.98
CA VAL A 754 16.13 -25.03 13.91
C VAL A 754 17.04 -25.08 12.69
N VAL A 755 16.47 -25.42 11.54
CA VAL A 755 17.13 -25.27 10.24
C VAL A 755 17.08 -23.79 9.85
N ASN A 756 18.22 -23.12 9.98
CA ASN A 756 18.43 -21.75 9.55
C ASN A 756 18.90 -21.75 8.10
N THR A 757 17.94 -21.70 7.17
CA THR A 757 18.24 -21.72 5.73
C THR A 757 19.06 -20.51 5.32
N ARG A 758 18.75 -19.32 5.85
CA ARG A 758 19.40 -18.08 5.42
C ARG A 758 20.89 -18.07 5.72
N PHE A 759 21.31 -18.68 6.83
CA PHE A 759 22.72 -18.83 7.20
C PHE A 759 23.30 -20.21 6.90
N SER A 760 22.52 -21.10 6.25
CA SER A 760 22.94 -22.44 5.85
C SER A 760 23.50 -23.27 7.02
N CYS A 761 22.83 -23.23 8.17
CA CYS A 761 23.26 -23.90 9.38
C CYS A 761 22.09 -24.48 10.19
N LEU A 762 22.41 -25.42 11.09
CA LEU A 762 21.55 -25.80 12.21
C LEU A 762 21.88 -24.90 13.39
N ALA A 763 20.83 -24.42 14.06
CA ALA A 763 20.96 -23.55 15.22
C ALA A 763 19.98 -23.96 16.33
N THR A 764 20.27 -23.52 17.55
CA THR A 764 19.34 -23.58 18.67
C THR A 764 19.05 -22.17 19.18
N LEU A 765 18.09 -22.03 20.08
CA LEU A 765 17.65 -20.74 20.60
C LEU A 765 18.31 -20.46 21.95
N ASP A 766 18.69 -19.20 22.17
CA ASP A 766 19.33 -18.75 23.41
C ASP A 766 18.80 -17.36 23.79
N PRO A 767 18.50 -17.07 25.06
CA PRO A 767 17.93 -15.78 25.47
C PRO A 767 18.77 -14.54 25.11
N GLU A 768 20.10 -14.67 24.98
CA GLU A 768 21.01 -13.55 24.68
C GLU A 768 21.22 -13.33 23.17
N TYR A 769 21.02 -14.36 22.35
CA TYR A 769 21.33 -14.34 20.92
C TYR A 769 20.10 -14.57 20.05
N SER A 770 20.08 -14.00 18.84
CA SER A 770 19.00 -14.29 17.88
C SER A 770 18.90 -15.79 17.56
N PHE A 771 20.04 -16.47 17.47
CA PHE A 771 20.17 -17.92 17.37
C PHE A 771 21.63 -18.31 17.66
N VAL A 772 21.88 -19.55 18.06
CA VAL A 772 23.23 -20.10 18.29
C VAL A 772 23.51 -21.18 17.24
N PRO A 773 24.38 -20.92 16.24
CA PRO A 773 24.78 -21.94 15.27
C PRO A 773 25.46 -23.11 15.97
N LYS A 774 24.98 -24.33 15.73
CA LYS A 774 25.56 -25.57 16.28
C LYS A 774 26.30 -26.39 15.23
N TRP A 775 25.84 -26.32 13.97
CA TRP A 775 26.43 -27.10 12.89
C TRP A 775 26.19 -26.43 11.54
N ARG A 776 27.11 -26.61 10.59
CA ARG A 776 26.95 -26.24 9.18
C ARG A 776 27.68 -27.23 8.28
N PRO A 777 27.30 -27.36 6.99
CA PRO A 777 28.07 -28.18 6.04
C PRO A 777 29.51 -27.67 5.91
N ARG A 778 30.50 -28.57 5.75
CA ARG A 778 31.93 -28.18 5.66
C ARG A 778 32.26 -27.28 4.48
N PHE A 779 31.52 -27.43 3.38
CA PHE A 779 31.70 -26.60 2.19
C PHE A 779 31.16 -25.18 2.38
N VAL A 780 30.34 -24.91 3.41
CA VAL A 780 29.88 -23.56 3.72
C VAL A 780 30.95 -22.83 4.52
N THR A 781 31.63 -21.87 3.90
CA THR A 781 32.84 -21.25 4.48
C THR A 781 32.51 -20.13 5.47
N ALA A 782 31.39 -19.43 5.33
CA ALA A 782 30.96 -18.34 6.22
C ALA A 782 29.50 -18.47 6.68
N LEU A 783 29.21 -18.02 7.91
CA LEU A 783 27.84 -17.83 8.40
C LEU A 783 27.32 -16.47 7.91
N ALA A 784 27.03 -16.39 6.61
CA ALA A 784 26.50 -15.21 5.95
C ALA A 784 25.01 -15.39 5.64
N ALA A 785 24.24 -14.29 5.70
CA ALA A 785 22.79 -14.28 5.47
C ALA A 785 22.42 -14.40 3.96
N GLU A 786 23.00 -15.38 3.28
CA GLU A 786 23.10 -15.48 1.83
C GLU A 786 22.37 -16.69 1.23
N ASP A 787 21.86 -17.61 2.06
CA ASP A 787 21.16 -18.83 1.63
C ASP A 787 21.98 -19.58 0.58
N ARG A 788 23.19 -20.02 0.97
CA ARG A 788 24.19 -20.53 0.03
C ARG A 788 23.77 -21.85 -0.58
N CYS A 789 23.47 -22.84 0.26
CA CYS A 789 23.13 -24.20 -0.17
C CYS A 789 21.65 -24.57 -0.03
N HIS A 790 20.84 -23.66 0.54
CA HIS A 790 19.46 -23.91 0.94
C HIS A 790 19.30 -25.16 1.81
N LEU A 791 20.01 -25.18 2.94
CA LEU A 791 19.79 -26.18 3.98
C LEU A 791 18.34 -26.09 4.46
N ASN A 792 17.58 -27.18 4.38
CA ASN A 792 16.12 -27.09 4.46
C ASN A 792 15.41 -28.19 5.25
N GLY A 793 16.05 -29.30 5.57
CA GLY A 793 15.41 -30.40 6.29
C GLY A 793 16.30 -31.03 7.35
N LEU A 794 15.67 -31.67 8.34
CA LEU A 794 16.34 -32.24 9.50
C LEU A 794 15.68 -33.57 9.92
N ALA A 795 16.46 -34.64 9.95
CA ALA A 795 16.07 -35.93 10.48
C ALA A 795 16.73 -36.19 11.83
N MET A 796 15.93 -36.67 12.77
CA MET A 796 16.37 -37.07 14.10
C MET A 796 16.53 -38.60 14.17
N VAL A 797 17.65 -39.10 14.66
CA VAL A 797 17.87 -40.53 14.96
C VAL A 797 18.12 -40.66 16.46
N ASP A 798 17.37 -41.55 17.11
CA ASP A 798 17.36 -41.69 18.57
C ASP A 798 17.18 -40.34 19.29
N GLY A 799 16.38 -39.43 18.74
CA GLY A 799 16.16 -38.11 19.29
C GLY A 799 17.39 -37.19 19.26
N ARG A 800 18.31 -37.36 18.30
CA ARG A 800 19.41 -36.41 18.04
C ARG A 800 19.43 -36.02 16.57
N PRO A 801 19.83 -34.77 16.22
CA PRO A 801 20.07 -34.38 14.83
C PRO A 801 21.04 -35.38 14.20
N LYS A 802 20.67 -35.97 13.05
CA LYS A 802 21.54 -36.93 12.37
C LYS A 802 21.71 -36.71 10.87
N TYR A 803 20.63 -36.41 10.15
CA TYR A 803 20.71 -36.15 8.71
C TYR A 803 20.06 -34.83 8.34
N VAL A 804 20.59 -34.15 7.35
CA VAL A 804 20.01 -32.93 6.79
C VAL A 804 19.89 -33.00 5.28
N THR A 805 18.94 -32.28 4.72
CA THR A 805 18.84 -32.05 3.27
C THR A 805 19.29 -30.64 2.91
N ALA A 806 19.91 -30.52 1.74
CA ALA A 806 20.24 -29.25 1.09
C ALA A 806 19.91 -29.35 -0.40
N LEU A 807 19.69 -28.21 -1.05
CA LEU A 807 19.29 -28.21 -2.46
C LEU A 807 20.46 -28.26 -3.43
N ALA A 808 21.66 -27.88 -3.00
CA ALA A 808 22.89 -28.00 -3.78
C ALA A 808 24.13 -27.95 -2.88
N MET A 809 25.24 -28.53 -3.35
CA MET A 809 26.54 -28.43 -2.69
C MET A 809 27.29 -27.18 -3.17
N THR A 810 26.93 -26.02 -2.63
CA THR A 810 27.49 -24.73 -3.05
C THR A 810 27.69 -23.79 -1.85
N ASP A 811 28.67 -22.90 -2.00
CA ASP A 811 29.03 -21.86 -1.05
C ASP A 811 28.78 -20.45 -1.60
N ASP A 812 28.21 -20.34 -2.79
CA ASP A 812 27.86 -19.07 -3.41
C ASP A 812 26.51 -18.57 -2.90
N ARG A 813 26.36 -17.25 -2.80
CA ARG A 813 25.08 -16.63 -2.45
C ARG A 813 23.98 -17.15 -3.38
N GLN A 814 23.00 -17.85 -2.81
CA GLN A 814 21.87 -18.42 -3.55
C GLN A 814 22.25 -19.39 -4.69
N GLY A 815 23.44 -19.98 -4.66
CA GLY A 815 23.98 -20.82 -5.75
C GLY A 815 23.10 -22.01 -6.12
N TRP A 816 22.35 -22.53 -5.15
CA TRP A 816 21.43 -23.66 -5.32
C TRP A 816 20.34 -23.43 -6.38
N ARG A 817 20.05 -22.18 -6.73
CA ARG A 817 19.04 -21.85 -7.75
C ARG A 817 19.41 -22.36 -9.14
N ALA A 818 20.71 -22.51 -9.45
CA ALA A 818 21.18 -23.04 -10.72
C ALA A 818 21.07 -24.58 -10.78
N GLU A 819 21.06 -25.26 -9.62
CA GLU A 819 21.13 -26.72 -9.51
C GLU A 819 19.84 -27.35 -8.94
N LYS A 820 18.69 -26.66 -9.08
CA LYS A 820 17.40 -27.12 -8.53
C LYS A 820 17.01 -28.54 -8.98
N ALA A 821 17.40 -28.92 -10.20
CA ALA A 821 17.22 -30.26 -10.73
C ALA A 821 18.52 -31.06 -10.59
N GLY A 822 18.52 -32.07 -9.73
CA GLY A 822 19.67 -32.97 -9.53
C GLY A 822 20.79 -32.44 -8.62
N GLY A 823 20.78 -31.20 -8.14
CA GLY A 823 21.81 -30.70 -7.21
C GLY A 823 21.65 -31.18 -5.76
N GLY A 824 20.47 -31.66 -5.40
CA GLY A 824 20.09 -31.96 -4.03
C GLY A 824 20.85 -33.11 -3.40
N LEU A 825 21.08 -33.00 -2.09
CA LEU A 825 21.89 -33.94 -1.32
C LEU A 825 21.37 -34.16 0.11
N ILE A 826 21.80 -35.28 0.70
CA ILE A 826 21.66 -35.58 2.13
C ILE A 826 23.04 -35.69 2.76
N ILE A 827 23.20 -35.06 3.92
CA ILE A 827 24.46 -35.02 4.67
C ILE A 827 24.23 -35.66 6.04
N ASP A 828 25.15 -36.53 6.47
CA ASP A 828 25.26 -36.99 7.85
C ASP A 828 25.95 -35.91 8.69
N ILE A 829 25.34 -35.54 9.81
CA ILE A 829 25.81 -34.46 10.68
C ILE A 829 27.11 -34.83 11.40
N ASP A 830 27.29 -36.10 11.77
CA ASP A 830 28.37 -36.53 12.67
C ASP A 830 29.74 -36.52 11.97
N ASP A 831 29.83 -37.06 10.76
CA ASP A 831 31.08 -37.15 10.00
C ASP A 831 31.12 -36.24 8.76
N HIS A 832 30.02 -35.52 8.47
CA HIS A 832 29.82 -34.69 7.29
C HIS A 832 29.84 -35.48 5.96
N ALA A 833 29.63 -36.80 5.99
CA ALA A 833 29.54 -37.60 4.79
C ALA A 833 28.28 -37.23 3.98
N VAL A 834 28.45 -37.08 2.67
CA VAL A 834 27.31 -36.93 1.77
C VAL A 834 26.79 -38.31 1.41
N ILE A 835 25.64 -38.65 1.99
CA ILE A 835 25.02 -39.97 1.88
C ILE A 835 24.44 -40.18 0.49
N THR A 836 23.83 -39.14 -0.09
CA THR A 836 23.18 -39.23 -1.41
C THR A 836 23.24 -37.87 -2.11
N THR A 837 23.43 -37.85 -3.42
CA THR A 837 23.43 -36.64 -4.30
C THR A 837 22.61 -36.90 -5.54
N GLY A 838 22.17 -35.89 -6.30
CA GLY A 838 21.35 -36.13 -7.50
C GLY A 838 19.84 -36.03 -7.24
N MET A 839 19.43 -35.54 -6.07
CA MET A 839 18.01 -35.34 -5.75
C MET A 839 17.52 -34.02 -6.34
N THR A 840 16.23 -33.93 -6.62
CA THR A 840 15.60 -32.73 -7.16
C THR A 840 14.82 -32.04 -6.03
N MET A 841 15.44 -31.01 -5.47
CA MET A 841 14.91 -30.24 -4.36
C MET A 841 14.47 -31.11 -3.15
N PRO A 842 15.37 -31.86 -2.48
CA PRO A 842 14.96 -32.77 -1.40
C PRO A 842 14.47 -32.03 -0.16
N HIS A 843 13.43 -32.54 0.51
CA HIS A 843 12.85 -31.96 1.72
C HIS A 843 12.52 -33.02 2.79
N SER A 844 12.36 -32.53 4.02
CA SER A 844 11.76 -33.24 5.17
C SER A 844 12.24 -34.68 5.37
N PRO A 845 13.55 -34.88 5.55
CA PRO A 845 14.08 -36.20 5.84
C PRO A 845 13.59 -36.69 7.21
N ARG A 846 13.22 -37.95 7.33
CA ARG A 846 12.72 -38.56 8.57
C ARG A 846 13.33 -39.94 8.77
N TRP A 847 13.73 -40.24 10.00
CA TRP A 847 14.08 -41.60 10.37
C TRP A 847 12.84 -42.32 10.90
N HIS A 848 12.41 -43.38 10.23
CA HIS A 848 11.21 -44.12 10.62
C HIS A 848 11.31 -45.58 10.22
N GLY A 849 10.96 -46.50 11.13
CA GLY A 849 11.05 -47.94 10.90
C GLY A 849 12.46 -48.43 10.55
N GLY A 850 13.51 -47.80 11.11
CA GLY A 850 14.91 -48.14 10.85
C GLY A 850 15.40 -47.75 9.45
N ARG A 851 14.68 -46.86 8.75
CA ARG A 851 15.02 -46.39 7.41
C ARG A 851 15.04 -44.86 7.37
N LEU A 852 15.87 -44.31 6.49
CA LEU A 852 15.85 -42.88 6.16
C LEU A 852 14.85 -42.65 5.03
N TRP A 853 13.81 -41.88 5.33
CA TRP A 853 12.79 -41.42 4.39
C TRP A 853 13.08 -39.98 3.99
N VAL A 854 12.79 -39.62 2.75
CA VAL A 854 13.01 -38.27 2.22
C VAL A 854 12.01 -37.97 1.10
N LEU A 855 11.66 -36.70 0.96
CA LEU A 855 10.86 -36.22 -0.16
C LEU A 855 11.79 -35.74 -1.27
N ASP A 856 11.69 -36.34 -2.46
CA ASP A 856 12.35 -35.85 -3.67
C ASP A 856 11.38 -34.91 -4.41
N SER A 857 11.30 -33.67 -3.91
CA SER A 857 10.12 -32.82 -4.09
C SER A 857 9.88 -32.34 -5.51
N GLY A 858 10.93 -32.02 -6.25
CA GLY A 858 10.79 -31.65 -7.66
C GLY A 858 10.45 -32.83 -8.57
N ASN A 859 10.56 -34.07 -8.07
CA ASN A 859 10.03 -35.27 -8.70
C ASN A 859 8.65 -35.68 -8.14
N GLY A 860 8.15 -35.00 -7.11
CA GLY A 860 6.93 -35.35 -6.39
C GLY A 860 6.96 -36.78 -5.87
N ALA A 861 8.06 -37.21 -5.25
CA ALA A 861 8.26 -38.60 -4.86
C ALA A 861 8.59 -38.76 -3.37
N LEU A 862 7.99 -39.76 -2.73
CA LEU A 862 8.42 -40.26 -1.43
C LEU A 862 9.47 -41.35 -1.66
N CYS A 863 10.65 -41.20 -1.07
CA CYS A 863 11.77 -42.11 -1.25
C CYS A 863 12.30 -42.64 0.09
N THR A 864 12.94 -43.80 0.03
CA THR A 864 13.88 -44.26 1.06
C THR A 864 15.30 -44.16 0.55
N VAL A 865 16.24 -43.90 1.46
CA VAL A 865 17.68 -43.86 1.19
C VAL A 865 18.33 -44.94 2.06
N ASP A 866 19.04 -45.85 1.42
CA ASP A 866 19.93 -46.77 2.12
C ASP A 866 21.19 -46.01 2.53
N VAL A 867 21.41 -45.87 3.84
CA VAL A 867 22.50 -45.03 4.36
C VAL A 867 23.89 -45.63 4.13
N ALA A 868 23.99 -46.94 3.90
CA ALA A 868 25.27 -47.61 3.67
C ALA A 868 25.74 -47.48 2.22
N THR A 869 24.81 -47.49 1.28
CA THR A 869 25.08 -47.48 -0.18
C THR A 869 24.76 -46.14 -0.83
N GLY A 870 23.98 -45.28 -0.18
CA GLY A 870 23.45 -44.04 -0.74
C GLY A 870 22.32 -44.22 -1.76
N ASN A 871 21.92 -45.48 -2.02
CA ASN A 871 20.92 -45.80 -3.03
C ASN A 871 19.53 -45.32 -2.62
N ARG A 872 18.84 -44.69 -3.59
CA ARG A 872 17.47 -44.21 -3.44
C ARG A 872 16.48 -45.19 -4.03
N THR A 873 15.43 -45.49 -3.28
CA THR A 873 14.28 -46.25 -3.77
C THR A 873 13.04 -45.37 -3.72
N VAL A 874 12.40 -45.15 -4.86
CA VAL A 874 11.11 -44.46 -4.92
C VAL A 874 10.03 -45.40 -4.38
N VAL A 875 9.35 -44.98 -3.32
CA VAL A 875 8.28 -45.75 -2.70
C VAL A 875 6.92 -45.39 -3.30
N ALA A 876 6.65 -44.11 -3.51
CA ALA A 876 5.43 -43.64 -4.14
C ALA A 876 5.64 -42.32 -4.90
N LEU A 877 4.89 -42.15 -5.98
CA LEU A 877 4.80 -40.90 -6.74
C LEU A 877 3.49 -40.18 -6.37
N LEU A 878 3.59 -38.88 -6.13
CA LEU A 878 2.51 -38.03 -5.62
C LEU A 878 2.17 -36.91 -6.60
N PRO A 879 0.90 -36.47 -6.65
CA PRO A 879 0.41 -35.50 -7.63
C PRO A 879 0.65 -34.03 -7.24
N GLY A 880 1.84 -33.71 -6.71
CA GLY A 880 2.17 -32.36 -6.26
C GLY A 880 3.60 -32.22 -5.77
N PHE A 881 4.02 -30.98 -5.49
CA PHE A 881 5.34 -30.70 -4.92
C PHE A 881 5.32 -31.14 -3.45
N THR A 882 6.10 -32.16 -3.10
CA THR A 882 6.04 -32.76 -1.77
C THR A 882 6.80 -31.93 -0.75
N ARG A 883 6.20 -31.65 0.41
CA ARG A 883 6.84 -30.91 1.49
C ARG A 883 6.15 -31.19 2.83
N GLY A 884 6.93 -31.34 3.90
CA GLY A 884 6.41 -31.83 5.16
C GLY A 884 6.17 -33.35 5.11
N LEU A 885 6.77 -34.06 6.06
CA LEU A 885 6.65 -35.52 6.18
C LEU A 885 6.48 -35.90 7.64
N ALA A 886 5.43 -36.66 7.94
CA ALA A 886 5.20 -37.25 9.25
C ALA A 886 4.68 -38.68 9.12
N PHE A 887 4.60 -39.41 10.24
CA PHE A 887 4.18 -40.82 10.24
C PHE A 887 3.16 -41.10 11.35
N ILE A 888 2.16 -41.93 11.02
CA ILE A 888 1.28 -42.60 11.99
C ILE A 888 1.44 -44.11 11.75
N GLY A 889 2.23 -44.78 12.59
CA GLY A 889 2.57 -46.19 12.37
C GLY A 889 3.21 -46.39 10.98
N ARG A 890 2.66 -47.28 10.16
CA ARG A 890 3.14 -47.54 8.79
C ARG A 890 2.65 -46.54 7.73
N TYR A 891 1.89 -45.52 8.12
CA TYR A 891 1.32 -44.56 7.18
C TYR A 891 2.15 -43.28 7.16
N ALA A 892 2.71 -42.95 6.00
CA ALA A 892 3.39 -41.69 5.76
C ALA A 892 2.37 -40.61 5.37
N LEU A 893 2.41 -39.47 6.05
CA LEU A 893 1.62 -38.29 5.76
C LEU A 893 2.51 -37.28 5.05
N VAL A 894 2.20 -36.98 3.79
CA VAL A 894 3.01 -36.15 2.91
C VAL A 894 2.23 -34.91 2.52
N GLY A 895 2.73 -33.73 2.86
CA GLY A 895 2.15 -32.47 2.39
C GLY A 895 2.44 -32.24 0.92
N LEU A 896 1.46 -31.72 0.18
CA LEU A 896 1.58 -31.36 -1.23
C LEU A 896 1.26 -29.87 -1.43
N SER A 897 2.05 -29.24 -2.30
CA SER A 897 1.89 -27.86 -2.75
C SER A 897 1.69 -27.78 -4.26
N LYS A 898 0.96 -26.77 -4.73
CA LYS A 898 0.89 -26.45 -6.16
C LYS A 898 2.24 -25.84 -6.61
N VAL A 899 2.77 -26.35 -7.72
CA VAL A 899 4.04 -25.89 -8.31
C VAL A 899 3.84 -24.54 -9.01
N ARG A 900 4.56 -23.49 -8.60
CA ARG A 900 4.51 -22.12 -9.18
C ARG A 900 5.49 -21.94 -10.35
N GLU A 901 5.08 -21.23 -11.40
CA GLU A 901 5.84 -21.14 -12.68
C GLU A 901 7.24 -20.52 -12.57
N HIS A 902 7.49 -19.54 -11.69
CA HIS A 902 8.79 -18.82 -11.69
C HIS A 902 9.90 -19.45 -10.84
N VAL A 903 9.57 -20.17 -9.76
CA VAL A 903 10.59 -20.81 -8.89
C VAL A 903 10.86 -22.25 -9.30
N PHE A 904 9.88 -22.90 -9.93
CA PHE A 904 9.88 -24.34 -10.22
C PHE A 904 9.81 -24.66 -11.73
N ALA A 905 10.06 -23.68 -12.59
CA ALA A 905 10.29 -23.91 -14.02
C ALA A 905 11.45 -24.89 -14.23
N GLY A 906 11.26 -25.88 -15.11
CA GLY A 906 12.28 -26.89 -15.44
C GLY A 906 12.33 -28.10 -14.51
N LEU A 907 11.36 -28.29 -13.61
CA LEU A 907 11.30 -29.49 -12.75
C LEU A 907 10.56 -30.66 -13.42
N PRO A 908 11.04 -31.91 -13.27
CA PRO A 908 10.42 -33.09 -13.88
C PRO A 908 8.94 -33.31 -13.52
N LEU A 909 8.52 -32.90 -12.31
CA LEU A 909 7.12 -32.97 -11.89
C LEU A 909 6.17 -32.16 -12.81
N ALA A 910 6.65 -31.06 -13.40
CA ALA A 910 5.83 -30.22 -14.28
C ALA A 910 5.45 -30.93 -15.59
N GLU A 911 6.23 -31.91 -16.02
CA GLU A 911 5.99 -32.70 -17.25
C GLU A 911 5.00 -33.85 -17.02
N ARG A 912 4.90 -34.37 -15.78
CA ARG A 912 4.10 -35.56 -15.45
C ARG A 912 2.67 -35.25 -14.96
N VAL A 913 2.45 -34.08 -14.36
CA VAL A 913 1.19 -33.76 -13.67
C VAL A 913 0.55 -32.51 -14.26
N THR A 914 -0.58 -32.69 -14.95
CA THR A 914 -1.38 -31.64 -15.58
C THR A 914 -2.22 -30.83 -14.59
N GLU A 915 -2.73 -31.47 -13.52
CA GLU A 915 -3.53 -30.84 -12.48
C GLU A 915 -2.88 -31.02 -11.10
N ARG A 916 -2.28 -29.95 -10.57
CA ARG A 916 -1.43 -30.00 -9.37
C ARG A 916 -2.28 -29.82 -8.11
N GLN A 917 -2.13 -30.74 -7.16
CA GLN A 917 -2.98 -30.82 -5.96
C GLN A 917 -2.28 -30.23 -4.72
N CYS A 918 -3.06 -29.72 -3.77
CA CYS A 918 -2.57 -29.23 -2.47
C CYS A 918 -3.32 -29.90 -1.30
N GLY A 919 -2.61 -30.21 -0.22
CA GLY A 919 -3.17 -30.85 0.99
C GLY A 919 -2.24 -31.93 1.55
N VAL A 920 -2.78 -32.94 2.23
CA VAL A 920 -2.02 -34.04 2.87
C VAL A 920 -2.41 -35.39 2.26
N TRP A 921 -1.45 -36.11 1.72
CA TRP A 921 -1.62 -37.44 1.14
C TRP A 921 -1.10 -38.51 2.09
N VAL A 922 -1.79 -39.65 2.14
CA VAL A 922 -1.44 -40.78 3.00
C VAL A 922 -0.97 -41.93 2.15
N VAL A 923 0.28 -42.37 2.39
CA VAL A 923 0.92 -43.50 1.71
C VAL A 923 1.11 -44.63 2.71
N ASP A 924 0.68 -45.83 2.34
CA ASP A 924 1.06 -47.05 3.07
C ASP A 924 2.50 -47.42 2.72
N THR A 925 3.41 -47.36 3.69
CA THR A 925 4.85 -47.53 3.45
C THR A 925 5.26 -48.95 3.07
N ASP A 926 4.44 -49.95 3.43
CA ASP A 926 4.75 -51.35 3.13
C ASP A 926 4.33 -51.68 1.69
N ALA A 927 3.16 -51.19 1.29
CA ALA A 927 2.59 -51.43 -0.03
C ALA A 927 3.08 -50.43 -1.10
N GLY A 928 3.56 -49.24 -0.71
CA GLY A 928 3.99 -48.19 -1.63
C GLY A 928 2.84 -47.53 -2.38
N ILE A 929 1.62 -47.57 -1.84
CA ILE A 929 0.41 -47.05 -2.49
C ILE A 929 -0.22 -45.92 -1.69
N ILE A 930 -0.85 -44.98 -2.40
CA ILE A 930 -1.67 -43.93 -1.81
C ILE A 930 -2.98 -44.57 -1.32
N VAL A 931 -3.23 -44.49 -0.01
CA VAL A 931 -4.42 -45.08 0.65
C VAL A 931 -5.46 -44.03 1.05
N GLY A 932 -5.11 -42.75 0.96
CA GLY A 932 -6.02 -41.67 1.25
C GLY A 932 -5.43 -40.29 0.99
N PHE A 933 -6.28 -39.28 1.01
CA PHE A 933 -5.87 -37.89 0.93
C PHE A 933 -6.84 -36.99 1.68
N LEU A 934 -6.35 -35.82 2.06
CA LEU A 934 -7.11 -34.64 2.43
C LEU A 934 -6.61 -33.50 1.57
N ARG A 935 -7.43 -33.08 0.60
CA ARG A 935 -7.13 -32.04 -0.37
C ARG A 935 -7.73 -30.72 0.07
N PHE A 936 -6.96 -29.65 -0.02
CA PHE A 936 -7.44 -28.29 0.16
C PHE A 936 -8.03 -27.73 -1.14
N GLU A 937 -9.16 -27.07 -1.04
CA GLU A 937 -9.88 -26.38 -2.10
C GLU A 937 -10.09 -24.92 -1.70
N GLY A 938 -10.03 -24.02 -2.69
CA GLY A 938 -10.10 -22.58 -2.46
C GLY A 938 -8.73 -21.97 -2.11
N ALA A 939 -8.68 -21.18 -1.04
CA ALA A 939 -7.60 -20.21 -0.79
C ALA A 939 -6.25 -20.77 -0.29
N VAL A 940 -6.13 -22.08 -0.02
CA VAL A 940 -4.87 -22.70 0.45
C VAL A 940 -4.31 -23.59 -0.65
N GLU A 941 -3.18 -23.18 -1.20
CA GLU A 941 -2.54 -23.83 -2.35
C GLU A 941 -1.12 -24.35 -2.07
N GLU A 942 -0.65 -24.23 -0.82
CA GLU A 942 0.69 -24.59 -0.40
C GLU A 942 0.67 -25.20 1.01
N VAL A 943 1.44 -26.27 1.19
CA VAL A 943 1.81 -26.87 2.47
C VAL A 943 3.32 -26.74 2.65
N PHE A 944 3.72 -26.20 3.77
CA PHE A 944 5.12 -25.94 4.10
C PHE A 944 5.73 -27.06 4.95
N ASP A 945 5.11 -27.39 6.07
CA ASP A 945 5.52 -28.48 6.96
C ASP A 945 4.30 -29.24 7.49
N VAL A 946 4.50 -30.50 7.91
CA VAL A 946 3.48 -31.41 8.42
C VAL A 946 4.02 -32.15 9.65
N GLN A 947 3.28 -32.11 10.76
CA GLN A 947 3.60 -32.86 11.98
C GLN A 947 2.36 -33.56 12.54
N VAL A 948 2.58 -34.60 13.34
CA VAL A 948 1.52 -35.29 14.08
C VAL A 948 1.43 -34.70 15.48
N VAL A 949 0.20 -34.37 15.89
CA VAL A 949 -0.14 -33.88 17.23
C VAL A 949 -0.78 -35.03 18.01
N PRO A 950 -0.25 -35.40 19.19
CA PRO A 950 -0.69 -36.59 19.94
C PRO A 950 -2.01 -36.37 20.72
N TYR A 951 -2.94 -35.64 20.12
CA TYR A 951 -4.27 -35.35 20.66
C TYR A 951 -5.31 -35.49 19.57
N ARG A 952 -6.50 -35.97 19.93
CA ARG A 952 -7.60 -36.25 19.01
C ARG A 952 -8.30 -34.98 18.55
N TYR A 953 -8.46 -33.99 19.42
CA TYR A 953 -9.19 -32.77 19.08
C TYR A 953 -8.56 -31.54 19.77
N PRO A 954 -7.29 -31.21 19.43
CA PRO A 954 -6.58 -30.10 20.04
C PRO A 954 -7.14 -28.75 19.58
N GLU A 955 -7.02 -27.75 20.43
CA GLU A 955 -7.15 -26.34 20.10
C GLU A 955 -5.78 -25.65 20.16
N LEU A 956 -5.55 -24.66 19.30
CA LEU A 956 -4.36 -23.82 19.31
C LEU A 956 -4.81 -22.37 19.43
N LEU A 957 -4.51 -21.71 20.55
CA LEU A 957 -4.88 -20.30 20.73
C LEU A 957 -3.88 -19.40 20.01
N GLU A 958 -4.39 -18.45 19.23
CA GLU A 958 -3.56 -17.40 18.64
C GLU A 958 -3.05 -16.47 19.76
N PRO A 959 -1.82 -15.96 19.70
CA PRO A 959 -1.29 -15.05 20.73
C PRO A 959 -2.16 -13.80 20.96
N THR A 960 -2.94 -13.41 19.96
CA THR A 960 -3.90 -12.28 20.02
C THR A 960 -5.31 -12.69 20.41
N ASP A 961 -5.55 -13.98 20.71
CA ASP A 961 -6.87 -14.48 21.09
C ASP A 961 -7.30 -13.89 22.45
N ALA A 962 -8.52 -13.35 22.50
CA ALA A 962 -9.10 -12.79 23.71
C ALA A 962 -9.21 -13.84 24.84
N LEU A 963 -9.37 -15.13 24.49
CA LEU A 963 -9.33 -16.23 25.44
C LEU A 963 -7.95 -16.41 26.07
N GLY A 964 -6.89 -16.15 25.31
CA GLY A 964 -5.50 -16.17 25.79
C GLY A 964 -5.23 -15.06 26.82
N ALA A 965 -5.81 -13.87 26.63
CA ALA A 965 -5.64 -12.74 27.56
C ALA A 965 -6.21 -13.02 28.97
N GLY A 966 -7.19 -13.93 29.09
CA GLY A 966 -7.76 -14.37 30.36
C GLY A 966 -7.20 -15.70 30.88
N ALA A 967 -6.27 -16.34 30.16
CA ALA A 967 -5.71 -17.64 30.52
C ALA A 967 -4.43 -17.49 31.36
N PHE A 968 -4.54 -17.77 32.66
CA PHE A 968 -3.40 -17.77 33.58
C PHE A 968 -2.91 -19.20 33.82
N VAL A 969 -1.63 -19.45 33.53
CA VAL A 969 -0.95 -20.72 33.82
C VAL A 969 -0.06 -20.50 35.03
N LEU A 970 -0.35 -21.20 36.12
CA LEU A 970 0.37 -21.13 37.39
C LEU A 970 0.78 -22.54 37.85
N PRO A 971 1.83 -22.68 38.67
CA PRO A 971 2.16 -23.95 39.30
C PRO A 971 0.98 -24.52 40.10
N GLU A 972 0.80 -25.84 40.11
CA GLU A 972 -0.38 -26.48 40.73
C GLU A 972 -0.52 -26.19 42.22
N GLU A 973 0.59 -26.06 42.93
CA GLU A 973 0.65 -25.70 44.35
C GLU A 973 -0.02 -24.34 44.65
N ASN A 974 0.09 -23.37 43.73
CA ASN A 974 -0.57 -22.07 43.85
C ASN A 974 -2.07 -22.11 43.52
N LEU A 975 -2.54 -23.18 42.87
CA LEU A 975 -3.95 -23.37 42.53
C LEU A 975 -4.72 -24.09 43.64
N ALA A 976 -4.04 -24.64 44.66
CA ALA A 976 -4.67 -25.41 45.73
C ALA A 976 -5.71 -24.58 46.52
N ASP A 977 -5.43 -23.30 46.77
CA ASP A 977 -6.32 -22.36 47.47
C ASP A 977 -7.62 -22.06 46.71
N LEU A 978 -7.63 -22.30 45.39
CA LEU A 978 -8.78 -22.07 44.52
C LEU A 978 -9.65 -23.32 44.33
N ARG A 979 -9.15 -24.51 44.66
CA ARG A 979 -9.87 -25.79 44.45
C ARG A 979 -10.94 -26.09 45.50
N GLY A 980 -11.18 -25.18 46.45
CA GLY A 980 -12.18 -25.31 47.54
C GLY A 980 -13.26 -24.21 47.60
N ARG A 981 -13.44 -23.43 46.54
CA ARG A 981 -14.48 -22.38 46.46
C ARG A 981 -15.43 -22.59 45.29
#